data_AF-A0A9P8FJ60-F1
#
_entry.id   AF-A0A9P8FJ60-F1
#
_cell.length_a   1.000
_cell.length_b   1.000
_cell.length_c   1.000
_cell.angle_alpha   90.00
_cell.angle_beta   90.00
_cell.angle_gamma   90.00
#
_symmetry.space_group_name_H-M   'P 1'
#
loop_
_entity.id
_entity.type
_entity.pdbx_description
1 polymer ?
#
loop_
_entity_poly.entity_id
_entity_poly.type
_entity_poly.pdbx_seq_one_letter_code
_entity_poly.pdbx_strand_id
1 'polypeptide(L)'
;MRAFLASPLFHSQGFYEMFRTIYSKKPLYLCNYTIPHTRQGLTAQLQFLKPEIFNCVPYLLKLLCETEEGINELANVSLVLYAGSGCPDDVGDLLVSRGVNLVQNYGCTEIGRIMTSFRSPGDNEWNYCRLNPPVSEHVLMDEIAPGVFECVALENLKTRVAVNSDNPPNSFRSRDLFAPHPIRRNLWKYLSRLDDRLTLVNGEKVLPLPIEDRIRQDRLVQEAAVFGIGRSVPGVIIFRSPDAKDMSDDEFFEAVWPAVEDANARAESFSRIPKELVVLVVAETEYPKTDKGTFIRAKIYDQFKKEIEKKYSEFENGSLGNLTLEVPELEQWLLGEFSKELGVSLKLDTDFYQAGIDSLQSTRMWSSIKKQINLGGNHASLSRNVLYETANIHGLAQHLYLTRTGESKTQEDEITVMEQLISKYSSFKQHEPCEAATDGKDVVLLTGATGTVGIHILTKLVKQNNVAAVWAIVRASTITQATERISEALSSRGLYLMEKEKAKIIPFLGDLSKPDLGLGEESLQKLKSQLTHVIHSAWAVNFNLGVKSFEDQHIKGAYNLIQLCLSTRTPKPAKFFFCSSVSSAASTPLDQRVRESQVPRLEFAQGTGYGRSKLVTERIVHNAMRTTGMYARVLRLGQIAGDSGHGNWNTTEAIALMIQTATTIKALPTHNEELSWLPVDLGASIVVELSGIAQPITETRLKDNDLVYNIQNPKVYHWTRDILPALRRAGLTFDEVLPREWVQRLRAGDQNPESNPPVKLTEFFAERYGNVVENAPMKSAGRYDTMQTCKDSATMTAIPDLIESGLVAKFVKAWAKEWGVELV
;
A
#
# COMPACT_ATOMS: atom_id res chain seq x y z
N MET A 1 16.21 -5.62 -52.50
CA MET A 1 15.88 -4.88 -51.29
C MET A 1 16.50 -3.49 -51.28
N ARG A 2 15.74 -2.54 -51.83
CA ARG A 2 15.91 -1.09 -51.62
C ARG A 2 15.38 -0.74 -50.23
N ALA A 3 16.19 -0.06 -49.42
CA ALA A 3 15.81 0.30 -48.06
C ALA A 3 15.50 1.79 -47.96
N PHE A 4 14.43 2.14 -47.24
CA PHE A 4 14.14 3.48 -46.79
C PHE A 4 14.36 3.55 -45.28
N LEU A 5 15.21 4.46 -44.84
CA LEU A 5 15.55 4.67 -43.44
C LEU A 5 15.01 6.01 -42.97
N ALA A 6 13.98 5.94 -42.14
CA ALA A 6 13.38 7.04 -41.43
C ALA A 6 13.85 7.12 -39.96
N SER A 7 14.81 6.30 -39.52
CA SER A 7 15.56 6.50 -38.26
C SER A 7 16.91 7.22 -38.48
N PRO A 8 17.25 8.24 -37.67
CA PRO A 8 18.42 9.08 -37.92
C PRO A 8 19.75 8.39 -37.65
N LEU A 9 20.85 8.85 -38.27
CA LEU A 9 22.15 8.17 -38.21
C LEU A 9 22.86 8.25 -36.85
N PHE A 10 22.54 9.22 -35.99
CA PHE A 10 23.03 9.23 -34.60
C PHE A 10 22.25 8.26 -33.70
N HIS A 11 21.14 7.68 -34.19
CA HIS A 11 20.50 6.54 -33.52
C HIS A 11 21.22 5.25 -33.91
N SER A 12 21.49 4.38 -32.93
CA SER A 12 22.02 3.02 -33.13
C SER A 12 21.33 2.25 -34.28
N GLN A 13 19.99 2.24 -34.38
CA GLN A 13 19.26 1.64 -35.50
C GLN A 13 19.65 2.25 -36.85
N GLY A 14 19.65 3.58 -36.99
CA GLY A 14 20.01 4.23 -38.24
C GLY A 14 21.46 3.98 -38.63
N PHE A 15 22.36 4.01 -37.64
CA PHE A 15 23.76 3.62 -37.81
C PHE A 15 23.89 2.17 -38.31
N TYR A 16 23.28 1.19 -37.64
CA TYR A 16 23.40 -0.22 -38.01
C TYR A 16 22.82 -0.54 -39.40
N GLU A 17 21.68 0.05 -39.75
CA GLU A 17 21.06 -0.20 -41.05
C GLU A 17 21.85 0.46 -42.19
N MET A 18 22.49 1.61 -41.96
CA MET A 18 23.43 2.20 -42.93
C MET A 18 24.61 1.28 -43.23
N PHE A 19 25.27 0.72 -42.21
CA PHE A 19 26.36 -0.24 -42.44
C PHE A 19 25.87 -1.52 -43.10
N ARG A 20 24.64 -1.98 -42.79
CA ARG A 20 24.06 -3.17 -43.44
C ARG A 20 23.80 -2.96 -44.92
N THR A 21 23.32 -1.79 -45.34
CA THR A 21 23.11 -1.50 -46.77
C THR A 21 24.44 -1.36 -47.51
N ILE A 22 25.46 -0.77 -46.90
CA ILE A 22 26.83 -0.75 -47.42
C ILE A 22 27.35 -2.18 -47.61
N TYR A 23 27.27 -3.01 -46.57
CA TYR A 23 27.74 -4.41 -46.61
C TYR A 23 27.01 -5.25 -47.66
N SER A 24 25.68 -5.11 -47.74
CA SER A 24 24.84 -5.83 -48.70
C SER A 24 24.83 -5.24 -50.10
N LYS A 25 25.53 -4.12 -50.32
CA LYS A 25 25.58 -3.37 -51.58
C LYS A 25 24.19 -3.04 -52.12
N LYS A 26 23.31 -2.56 -51.23
CA LYS A 26 21.93 -2.20 -51.56
C LYS A 26 21.69 -0.69 -51.47
N PRO A 27 20.80 -0.13 -52.31
CA PRO A 27 20.43 1.28 -52.21
C PRO A 27 19.74 1.58 -50.88
N LEU A 28 20.18 2.66 -50.23
CA LEU A 28 19.58 3.22 -49.02
C LEU A 28 19.10 4.64 -49.31
N TYR A 29 17.83 4.89 -49.05
CA TYR A 29 17.25 6.22 -49.04
C TYR A 29 17.17 6.71 -47.60
N LEU A 30 17.72 7.89 -47.33
CA LEU A 30 17.70 8.52 -46.02
C LEU A 30 16.63 9.59 -46.00
N CYS A 31 15.82 9.63 -44.95
CA CYS A 31 14.92 10.76 -44.75
C CYS A 31 15.72 12.02 -44.36
N ASN A 32 15.28 13.19 -44.83
CA ASN A 32 15.88 14.45 -44.40
C ASN A 32 15.24 14.91 -43.09
N TYR A 33 15.98 14.79 -41.99
CA TYR A 33 15.52 15.15 -40.64
C TYR A 33 15.34 16.65 -40.39
N THR A 34 15.80 17.52 -41.30
CA THR A 34 15.50 18.96 -41.20
C THR A 34 14.06 19.27 -41.57
N ILE A 35 13.29 18.29 -42.08
CA ILE A 35 11.91 18.43 -42.49
C ILE A 35 11.05 17.59 -41.52
N PRO A 36 10.06 18.19 -40.84
CA PRO A 36 9.15 17.44 -39.97
C PRO A 36 8.49 16.27 -40.71
N HIS A 37 8.45 15.10 -40.08
CA HIS A 37 7.73 13.95 -40.63
C HIS A 37 6.23 14.18 -40.48
N THR A 38 5.58 14.48 -41.61
CA THR A 38 4.11 14.51 -41.69
C THR A 38 3.61 13.22 -42.33
N ARG A 39 2.37 12.86 -42.04
CA ARG A 39 1.70 11.72 -42.67
C ARG A 39 1.73 11.83 -44.20
N GLN A 40 1.35 12.98 -44.75
CA GLN A 40 1.36 13.21 -46.20
C GLN A 40 2.76 13.07 -46.79
N GLY A 41 3.77 13.63 -46.11
CA GLY A 41 5.15 13.57 -46.56
C GLY A 41 5.71 12.14 -46.59
N LEU A 42 5.49 11.36 -45.53
CA LEU A 42 5.94 9.97 -45.46
C LEU A 42 5.20 9.08 -46.46
N THR A 43 3.90 9.28 -46.64
CA THR A 43 3.09 8.54 -47.63
C THR A 43 3.60 8.81 -49.05
N ALA A 44 3.82 10.09 -49.40
CA ALA A 44 4.38 10.46 -50.70
C ALA A 44 5.79 9.90 -50.91
N GLN A 45 6.63 9.87 -49.87
CA GLN A 45 7.96 9.25 -49.93
C GLN A 45 7.90 7.74 -50.15
N LEU A 46 7.00 7.03 -49.46
CA LEU A 46 6.79 5.59 -49.66
C LEU A 46 6.32 5.29 -51.09
N GLN A 47 5.36 6.07 -51.59
CA GLN A 47 4.82 5.95 -52.96
C GLN A 47 5.88 6.21 -54.03
N PHE A 48 6.74 7.21 -53.82
CA PHE A 48 7.81 7.55 -54.75
C PHE A 48 8.95 6.53 -54.72
N LEU A 49 9.43 6.17 -53.54
CA LEU A 49 10.61 5.32 -53.36
C LEU A 49 10.29 3.83 -53.60
N LYS A 50 9.07 3.39 -53.28
CA LYS A 50 8.62 1.99 -53.29
C LYS A 50 9.65 1.05 -52.64
N PRO A 51 10.01 1.30 -51.36
CA PRO A 51 11.06 0.53 -50.70
C PRO A 51 10.61 -0.91 -50.44
N GLU A 52 11.56 -1.85 -50.47
CA GLU A 52 11.31 -3.23 -50.05
C GLU A 52 11.50 -3.37 -48.52
N ILE A 53 12.30 -2.50 -47.91
CA ILE A 53 12.48 -2.42 -46.45
C ILE A 53 12.22 -1.00 -45.99
N PHE A 54 11.35 -0.83 -45.01
CA PHE A 54 11.14 0.46 -44.34
C PHE A 54 11.62 0.35 -42.89
N ASN A 55 12.58 1.19 -42.49
CA ASN A 55 13.10 1.25 -41.13
C ASN A 55 12.62 2.51 -40.44
N CYS A 56 11.91 2.38 -39.32
CA CYS A 56 11.33 3.50 -38.61
C CYS A 56 11.33 3.32 -37.09
N VAL A 57 10.80 4.33 -36.40
CA VAL A 57 10.42 4.25 -34.98
C VAL A 57 8.90 4.07 -34.87
N PRO A 58 8.37 3.50 -33.76
CA PRO A 58 6.93 3.25 -33.60
C PRO A 58 6.00 4.45 -33.83
N TYR A 59 6.44 5.66 -33.49
CA TYR A 59 5.68 6.89 -33.75
C TYR A 59 5.32 7.07 -35.24
N LEU A 60 6.21 6.69 -36.17
CA LEU A 60 5.93 6.84 -37.61
C LEU A 60 4.95 5.77 -38.12
N LEU A 61 4.93 4.58 -37.51
CA LEU A 61 3.94 3.54 -37.82
C LEU A 61 2.54 4.03 -37.48
N LYS A 62 2.41 4.63 -36.30
CA LYS A 62 1.18 5.23 -35.81
C LYS A 62 0.68 6.36 -36.71
N LEU A 63 1.57 7.28 -37.08
CA LEU A 63 1.24 8.38 -37.99
C LEU A 63 0.74 7.89 -39.37
N LEU A 64 1.33 6.80 -39.89
CA LEU A 64 0.90 6.20 -41.15
C LEU A 64 -0.39 5.39 -41.02
N CYS A 65 -0.64 4.75 -39.88
CA CYS A 65 -1.83 3.91 -39.67
C CYS A 65 -3.12 4.68 -39.36
N GLU A 66 -3.04 6.01 -39.18
CA GLU A 66 -4.21 6.90 -39.03
C GLU A 66 -5.10 6.94 -40.29
N THR A 67 -4.60 6.45 -41.43
CA THR A 67 -5.35 6.42 -42.69
C THR A 67 -5.18 5.09 -43.41
N GLU A 68 -6.24 4.66 -44.10
CA GLU A 68 -6.20 3.46 -44.96
C GLU A 68 -5.10 3.54 -46.03
N GLU A 69 -4.86 4.73 -46.58
CA GLU A 69 -3.78 4.96 -47.54
C GLU A 69 -2.40 4.60 -46.96
N GLY A 70 -2.07 5.10 -45.78
CA GLY A 70 -0.78 4.81 -45.14
C GLY A 70 -0.63 3.34 -44.71
N ILE A 71 -1.71 2.68 -44.28
CA ILE A 71 -1.72 1.23 -44.02
C ILE A 71 -1.41 0.46 -45.32
N ASN A 72 -2.05 0.82 -46.42
CA ASN A 72 -1.83 0.18 -47.72
C ASN A 72 -0.39 0.36 -48.22
N GLU A 73 0.20 1.55 -48.03
CA GLU A 73 1.62 1.77 -48.35
C GLU A 73 2.54 0.90 -47.50
N LEU A 74 2.28 0.77 -46.19
CA LEU A 74 3.04 -0.14 -45.32
C LEU A 74 2.88 -1.61 -45.73
N ALA A 75 1.69 -2.03 -46.17
CA ALA A 75 1.43 -3.40 -46.62
C ALA A 75 2.16 -3.73 -47.94
N ASN A 76 2.43 -2.72 -48.77
CA ASN A 76 3.23 -2.88 -49.99
C ASN A 76 4.74 -3.03 -49.72
N VAL A 77 5.21 -2.71 -48.52
CA VAL A 77 6.61 -2.89 -48.12
C VAL A 77 6.85 -4.34 -47.69
N SER A 78 7.86 -4.99 -48.27
CA SER A 78 8.15 -6.40 -47.98
C SER A 78 8.55 -6.67 -46.53
N LEU A 79 9.16 -5.68 -45.87
CA LEU A 79 9.54 -5.75 -44.46
C LEU A 79 9.51 -4.37 -43.81
N VAL A 80 8.66 -4.19 -42.80
CA VAL A 80 8.59 -2.98 -41.98
C VAL A 80 9.32 -3.24 -40.67
N LEU A 81 10.48 -2.63 -40.48
CA LEU A 81 11.33 -2.76 -39.31
C LEU A 81 11.17 -1.58 -38.36
N TYR A 82 10.93 -1.86 -37.08
CA TYR A 82 10.96 -0.84 -36.04
C TYR A 82 11.90 -1.21 -34.89
N ALA A 83 12.46 -0.17 -34.25
CA ALA A 83 13.26 -0.29 -33.04
C ALA A 83 13.22 1.02 -32.24
N GLY A 84 13.88 1.04 -31.08
CA GLY A 84 14.10 2.24 -30.27
C GLY A 84 13.04 2.50 -29.19
N SER A 85 11.82 1.98 -29.34
CA SER A 85 10.78 1.97 -28.30
C SER A 85 9.80 0.81 -28.51
N GLY A 86 8.93 0.56 -27.53
CA GLY A 86 7.78 -0.33 -27.69
C GLY A 86 6.80 0.23 -28.74
N CYS A 87 6.16 -0.67 -29.48
CA CYS A 87 5.04 -0.33 -30.36
C CYS A 87 3.75 -0.72 -29.63
N PRO A 88 2.74 0.17 -29.55
CA PRO A 88 1.46 -0.15 -28.95
C PRO A 88 0.83 -1.39 -29.59
N ASP A 89 0.25 -2.27 -28.75
CA ASP A 89 -0.27 -3.55 -29.21
C ASP A 89 -1.39 -3.37 -30.26
N ASP A 90 -2.28 -2.41 -30.03
CA ASP A 90 -3.38 -2.04 -30.94
C ASP A 90 -2.90 -1.61 -32.33
N VAL A 91 -1.84 -0.80 -32.39
CA VAL A 91 -1.23 -0.34 -33.66
C VAL A 91 -0.61 -1.52 -34.41
N GLY A 92 0.19 -2.35 -33.74
CA GLY A 92 0.84 -3.46 -34.42
C GLY A 92 -0.14 -4.58 -34.81
N ASP A 93 -1.13 -4.88 -33.96
CA ASP A 93 -2.20 -5.83 -34.27
C ASP A 93 -3.02 -5.37 -35.48
N LEU A 94 -3.37 -4.08 -35.54
CA LEU A 94 -4.02 -3.48 -36.71
C LEU A 94 -3.16 -3.68 -37.96
N LEU A 95 -1.89 -3.27 -37.93
CA LEU A 95 -1.01 -3.36 -39.10
C LEU A 95 -0.83 -4.80 -39.59
N VAL A 96 -0.59 -5.75 -38.68
CA VAL A 96 -0.42 -7.17 -39.02
C VAL A 96 -1.72 -7.77 -39.56
N SER A 97 -2.88 -7.42 -38.98
CA SER A 97 -4.19 -7.85 -39.48
C SER A 97 -4.48 -7.35 -40.91
N ARG A 98 -3.82 -6.25 -41.31
CA ARG A 98 -3.91 -5.65 -42.66
C ARG A 98 -2.80 -6.10 -43.60
N GLY A 99 -2.05 -7.14 -43.23
CA GLY A 99 -1.04 -7.77 -44.08
C GLY A 99 0.35 -7.13 -44.03
N VAL A 100 0.60 -6.20 -43.10
CA VAL A 100 1.91 -5.57 -42.93
C VAL A 100 2.88 -6.56 -42.28
N ASN A 101 4.02 -6.81 -42.92
CA ASN A 101 5.10 -7.61 -42.34
C ASN A 101 5.93 -6.79 -41.33
N LEU A 102 5.33 -6.56 -40.16
CA LEU A 102 5.90 -5.76 -39.08
C LEU A 102 6.90 -6.58 -38.24
N VAL A 103 8.14 -6.10 -38.09
CA VAL A 103 9.21 -6.77 -37.35
C VAL A 103 9.91 -5.82 -36.39
N GLN A 104 10.03 -6.23 -35.14
CA GLN A 104 10.78 -5.56 -34.09
C GLN A 104 12.25 -5.98 -34.12
N ASN A 105 13.14 -5.01 -33.93
CA ASN A 105 14.51 -5.26 -33.50
C ASN A 105 14.70 -4.68 -32.11
N TYR A 106 15.21 -5.49 -31.17
CA TYR A 106 15.51 -5.07 -29.81
C TYR A 106 17.03 -5.04 -29.56
N GLY A 107 17.46 -4.00 -28.84
CA GLY A 107 18.83 -3.77 -28.41
C GLY A 107 19.03 -2.35 -27.90
N CYS A 108 20.06 -2.14 -27.09
CA CYS A 108 20.53 -0.83 -26.64
C CYS A 108 21.97 -0.57 -27.13
N THR A 109 22.46 0.64 -26.94
CA THR A 109 23.82 1.03 -27.36
C THR A 109 24.89 0.17 -26.67
N GLU A 110 24.61 -0.22 -25.43
CA GLU A 110 25.51 -0.93 -24.53
C GLU A 110 25.69 -2.42 -24.85
N ILE A 111 24.73 -3.04 -25.53
CA ILE A 111 24.74 -4.48 -25.86
C ILE A 111 24.56 -4.78 -27.35
N GLY A 112 24.31 -3.76 -28.16
CA GLY A 112 23.96 -3.91 -29.59
C GLY A 112 22.58 -4.52 -29.80
N ARG A 113 22.28 -4.87 -31.06
CA ARG A 113 21.03 -5.57 -31.42
C ARG A 113 21.14 -7.06 -31.09
N ILE A 114 20.34 -7.54 -30.15
CA ILE A 114 20.42 -8.92 -29.66
C ILE A 114 19.16 -9.77 -29.90
N MET A 115 17.99 -9.16 -30.15
CA MET A 115 16.76 -9.92 -30.45
C MET A 115 16.00 -9.35 -31.65
N THR A 116 15.15 -10.19 -32.26
CA THR A 116 14.26 -9.79 -33.36
C THR A 116 12.94 -10.55 -33.32
N SER A 117 11.83 -9.91 -33.66
CA SER A 117 10.54 -10.59 -33.83
C SER A 117 10.30 -11.12 -35.25
N PHE A 118 11.35 -11.19 -36.08
CA PHE A 118 11.29 -11.79 -37.40
C PHE A 118 10.75 -13.22 -37.33
N ARG A 119 9.74 -13.51 -38.15
CA ARG A 119 8.93 -14.73 -38.08
C ARG A 119 8.56 -15.26 -39.46
N SER A 120 8.11 -16.51 -39.51
CA SER A 120 7.65 -17.14 -40.75
C SER A 120 6.30 -16.55 -41.19
N PRO A 121 5.99 -16.51 -42.50
CA PRO A 121 4.69 -16.10 -42.99
C PRO A 121 3.55 -16.89 -42.31
N GLY A 122 2.49 -16.19 -41.89
CA GLY A 122 1.34 -16.78 -41.19
C GLY A 122 1.44 -16.79 -39.66
N ASP A 123 2.61 -16.48 -39.08
CA ASP A 123 2.75 -16.16 -37.66
C ASP A 123 2.35 -14.70 -37.44
N ASN A 124 1.38 -14.44 -36.56
CA ASN A 124 0.89 -13.09 -36.25
C ASN A 124 1.49 -12.50 -34.96
N GLU A 125 2.35 -13.23 -34.26
CA GLU A 125 2.94 -12.80 -32.98
C GLU A 125 4.13 -11.86 -33.21
N TRP A 126 3.81 -10.65 -33.67
CA TRP A 126 4.78 -9.63 -34.11
C TRP A 126 5.53 -8.94 -32.98
N ASN A 127 4.98 -8.94 -31.77
CA ASN A 127 5.55 -8.31 -30.56
C ASN A 127 6.38 -9.29 -29.71
N TYR A 128 6.56 -10.54 -30.15
CA TYR A 128 7.44 -11.51 -29.48
C TYR A 128 8.81 -11.58 -30.17
N CYS A 129 9.83 -11.09 -29.46
CA CYS A 129 11.22 -11.12 -29.89
C CYS A 129 11.86 -12.48 -29.61
N ARG A 130 12.70 -12.93 -30.55
CA ARG A 130 13.48 -14.18 -30.48
C ARG A 130 14.92 -13.85 -30.19
N LEU A 131 15.49 -14.56 -29.22
CA LEU A 131 16.90 -14.48 -28.85
C LEU A 131 17.61 -15.68 -29.49
N ASN A 132 18.27 -15.50 -30.63
CA ASN A 132 18.80 -16.62 -31.41
C ASN A 132 20.26 -16.97 -31.03
N PRO A 133 20.69 -18.24 -31.15
CA PRO A 133 22.10 -18.60 -31.03
C PRO A 133 22.98 -17.87 -32.07
N PRO A 134 24.24 -17.50 -31.74
CA PRO A 134 24.91 -17.75 -30.46
C PRO A 134 24.57 -16.73 -29.36
N VAL A 135 23.81 -15.66 -29.66
CA VAL A 135 23.55 -14.56 -28.71
C VAL A 135 22.79 -15.05 -27.46
N SER A 136 21.87 -15.99 -27.62
CA SER A 136 21.13 -16.59 -26.50
C SER A 136 21.98 -17.29 -25.45
N GLU A 137 23.19 -17.72 -25.80
CA GLU A 137 24.13 -18.37 -24.86
C GLU A 137 24.87 -17.35 -23.99
N HIS A 138 24.76 -16.06 -24.33
CA HIS A 138 25.47 -14.94 -23.70
C HIS A 138 24.53 -13.89 -23.10
N VAL A 139 23.23 -14.20 -23.02
CA VAL A 139 22.19 -13.33 -22.47
C VAL A 139 21.37 -14.16 -21.48
N LEU A 140 21.27 -13.66 -20.26
CA LEU A 140 20.40 -14.19 -19.22
C LEU A 140 19.10 -13.40 -19.20
N MET A 141 17.97 -14.09 -19.27
CA MET A 141 16.66 -13.50 -18.96
C MET A 141 16.39 -13.80 -17.48
N ASP A 142 16.64 -12.82 -16.62
CA ASP A 142 16.63 -12.97 -15.17
C ASP A 142 15.23 -12.66 -14.61
N GLU A 143 14.62 -13.60 -13.89
CA GLU A 143 13.27 -13.40 -13.36
C GLU A 143 13.32 -12.52 -12.11
N ILE A 144 12.84 -11.28 -12.23
CA ILE A 144 12.88 -10.30 -11.14
C ILE A 144 11.57 -10.22 -10.35
N ALA A 145 10.48 -10.74 -10.94
CA ALA A 145 9.17 -10.92 -10.34
C ALA A 145 8.43 -12.04 -11.11
N PRO A 146 7.42 -12.71 -10.52
CA PRO A 146 6.72 -13.80 -11.20
C PRO A 146 6.24 -13.42 -12.61
N GLY A 147 6.79 -14.07 -13.64
CA GLY A 147 6.43 -13.83 -15.04
C GLY A 147 7.05 -12.57 -15.68
N VAL A 148 7.93 -11.85 -14.97
CA VAL A 148 8.60 -10.62 -15.45
C VAL A 148 10.10 -10.80 -15.38
N PHE A 149 10.75 -10.63 -16.53
CA PHE A 149 12.16 -10.93 -16.74
C PHE A 149 12.92 -9.68 -17.17
N GLU A 150 14.11 -9.48 -16.61
CA GLU A 150 15.04 -8.47 -17.08
C GLU A 150 16.04 -9.09 -18.07
N CYS A 151 16.33 -8.38 -19.17
CA CYS A 151 17.39 -8.80 -20.09
C CYS A 151 18.77 -8.43 -19.54
N VAL A 152 19.63 -9.42 -19.31
CA VAL A 152 20.98 -9.26 -18.77
C VAL A 152 22.02 -9.79 -19.76
N ALA A 153 22.89 -8.92 -20.25
CA ALA A 153 24.03 -9.31 -21.07
C ALA A 153 25.19 -9.81 -20.20
N LEU A 154 25.63 -11.04 -20.46
CA LEU A 154 26.72 -11.68 -19.73
C LEU A 154 28.09 -11.22 -20.23
N GLU A 155 29.13 -11.51 -19.44
CA GLU A 155 30.49 -11.05 -19.69
C GLU A 155 31.00 -11.37 -21.10
N ASN A 156 30.66 -12.56 -21.59
CA ASN A 156 31.11 -13.12 -22.86
C ASN A 156 30.31 -12.66 -24.09
N LEU A 157 29.30 -11.79 -23.92
CA LEU A 157 28.60 -11.19 -25.06
C LEU A 157 29.52 -10.22 -25.80
N LYS A 158 29.97 -10.60 -27.00
CA LYS A 158 30.94 -9.82 -27.80
C LYS A 158 30.50 -8.40 -28.15
N THR A 159 29.20 -8.14 -28.22
CA THR A 159 28.64 -6.81 -28.55
C THR A 159 28.44 -5.91 -27.33
N ARG A 160 28.69 -6.42 -26.12
CA ARG A 160 28.60 -5.67 -24.87
C ARG A 160 29.78 -4.72 -24.73
N VAL A 161 29.49 -3.45 -24.49
CA VAL A 161 30.48 -2.37 -24.33
C VAL A 161 30.41 -1.66 -22.99
N ALA A 162 29.45 -2.03 -22.12
CA ALA A 162 29.29 -1.47 -20.79
C ALA A 162 29.05 -2.57 -19.73
N VAL A 163 29.24 -2.19 -18.47
CA VAL A 163 29.05 -3.02 -17.27
C VAL A 163 28.32 -2.15 -16.25
N ASN A 164 27.27 -2.66 -15.62
CA ASN A 164 26.54 -1.93 -14.57
C ASN A 164 26.08 -2.82 -13.41
N SER A 165 26.52 -4.08 -13.38
CA SER A 165 26.16 -5.04 -12.35
C SER A 165 27.22 -6.12 -12.20
N ASP A 166 27.38 -6.60 -10.96
CA ASP A 166 28.16 -7.80 -10.63
C ASP A 166 27.27 -8.98 -10.20
N ASN A 167 25.97 -8.92 -10.51
CA ASN A 167 25.05 -10.04 -10.33
C ASN A 167 24.24 -10.31 -11.62
N PRO A 168 24.69 -11.23 -12.49
CA PRO A 168 25.93 -12.02 -12.42
C PRO A 168 27.23 -11.18 -12.59
N PRO A 169 28.42 -11.70 -12.23
CA PRO A 169 29.67 -10.93 -12.28
C PRO A 169 29.96 -10.33 -13.64
N ASN A 170 30.47 -9.09 -13.64
CA ASN A 170 30.86 -8.36 -14.86
C ASN A 170 29.76 -8.35 -15.94
N SER A 171 28.50 -8.14 -15.55
CA SER A 171 27.34 -8.17 -16.44
C SER A 171 26.77 -6.76 -16.71
N PHE A 172 25.92 -6.67 -17.74
CA PHE A 172 25.14 -5.47 -18.02
C PHE A 172 23.66 -5.79 -17.97
N ARG A 173 22.97 -5.24 -16.97
CA ARG A 173 21.52 -5.32 -16.80
C ARG A 173 20.88 -4.19 -17.59
N SER A 174 20.10 -4.53 -18.61
CA SER A 174 19.51 -3.57 -19.55
C SER A 174 18.49 -2.64 -18.91
N ARG A 175 17.92 -3.03 -17.76
CA ARG A 175 16.74 -2.40 -17.17
C ARG A 175 15.52 -2.53 -18.08
N ASP A 176 15.53 -3.35 -19.13
CA ASP A 176 14.36 -3.62 -19.97
C ASP A 176 13.66 -4.90 -19.48
N LEU A 177 12.33 -4.83 -19.37
CA LEU A 177 11.47 -5.88 -18.84
C LEU A 177 10.72 -6.62 -19.95
N PHE A 178 10.58 -7.92 -19.76
CA PHE A 178 10.00 -8.84 -20.72
C PHE A 178 9.05 -9.84 -20.06
N ALA A 179 8.02 -10.25 -20.79
CA ALA A 179 7.21 -11.41 -20.46
C ALA A 179 7.59 -12.59 -21.37
N PRO A 180 7.70 -13.82 -20.84
CA PRO A 180 7.90 -15.00 -21.67
C PRO A 180 6.61 -15.32 -22.43
N HIS A 181 6.74 -15.88 -23.62
CA HIS A 181 5.58 -16.44 -24.31
C HIS A 181 5.00 -17.63 -23.52
N PRO A 182 3.67 -17.75 -23.39
CA PRO A 182 3.02 -18.76 -22.55
C PRO A 182 3.24 -20.24 -22.97
N ILE A 183 3.76 -20.50 -24.18
CA ILE A 183 3.83 -21.84 -24.77
C ILE A 183 5.18 -22.03 -25.48
N ARG A 184 5.57 -21.08 -26.35
CA ARG A 184 6.79 -21.18 -27.16
C ARG A 184 8.00 -20.70 -26.35
N ARG A 185 8.99 -21.56 -26.15
CA ARG A 185 10.21 -21.19 -25.41
C ARG A 185 11.04 -20.17 -26.18
N ASN A 186 11.79 -19.34 -25.44
CA ASN A 186 12.76 -18.38 -25.98
C ASN A 186 12.14 -17.24 -26.83
N LEU A 187 10.86 -16.96 -26.61
CA LEU A 187 10.15 -15.81 -27.15
C LEU A 187 9.79 -14.87 -26.01
N TRP A 188 10.09 -13.60 -26.21
CA TRP A 188 10.03 -12.57 -25.17
C TRP A 188 9.28 -11.36 -25.69
N LYS A 189 8.18 -11.00 -25.03
CA LYS A 189 7.45 -9.76 -25.31
C LYS A 189 8.04 -8.64 -24.48
N TYR A 190 8.49 -7.58 -25.13
CA TYR A 190 8.95 -6.37 -24.44
C TYR A 190 7.76 -5.72 -23.70
N LEU A 191 7.97 -5.38 -22.43
CA LEU A 191 6.98 -4.72 -21.58
C LEU A 191 7.28 -3.23 -21.45
N SER A 192 8.40 -2.90 -20.78
CA SER A 192 8.80 -1.53 -20.46
C SER A 192 10.24 -1.49 -19.97
N ARG A 193 10.77 -0.29 -19.66
CA ARG A 193 11.95 -0.15 -18.81
C ARG A 193 11.58 -0.21 -17.32
N LEU A 194 12.50 -0.69 -16.51
CA LEU A 194 12.49 -0.69 -15.05
C LEU A 194 12.60 0.75 -14.52
N ASP A 195 13.35 1.62 -15.23
CA ASP A 195 13.63 3.01 -14.84
C ASP A 195 12.66 4.05 -15.45
N ASP A 196 11.76 3.67 -16.37
CA ASP A 196 10.76 4.59 -16.97
C ASP A 196 9.55 4.80 -16.05
N ARG A 197 9.82 5.02 -14.76
CA ARG A 197 8.79 5.17 -13.73
C ARG A 197 8.93 6.55 -13.10
N LEU A 198 7.88 7.35 -13.24
CA LEU A 198 7.68 8.53 -12.40
C LEU A 198 7.30 8.02 -11.00
N THR A 199 8.13 8.26 -10.01
CA THR A 199 7.80 7.93 -8.62
C THR A 199 7.12 9.13 -7.98
N LEU A 200 5.86 8.95 -7.60
CA LEU A 200 5.08 9.92 -6.85
C LEU A 200 5.45 9.86 -5.36
N VAL A 201 5.16 10.90 -4.57
CA VAL A 201 5.50 10.93 -3.11
C VAL A 201 4.79 9.88 -2.27
N ASN A 202 3.75 9.25 -2.82
CA ASN A 202 3.05 8.13 -2.19
C ASN A 202 3.71 6.77 -2.51
N GLY A 203 4.82 6.75 -3.25
CA GLY A 203 5.54 5.54 -3.66
C GLY A 203 4.96 4.86 -4.90
N GLU A 204 3.86 5.37 -5.45
CA GLU A 204 3.25 4.85 -6.65
C GLU A 204 4.10 5.16 -7.88
N LYS A 205 4.22 4.18 -8.76
CA LYS A 205 5.11 4.23 -9.91
C LYS A 205 4.32 4.39 -11.19
N VAL A 206 4.19 5.63 -11.65
CA VAL A 206 3.45 5.98 -12.87
C VAL A 206 4.28 5.61 -14.10
N LEU A 207 3.64 4.93 -15.05
CA LEU A 207 4.17 4.68 -16.39
C LEU A 207 3.73 5.83 -17.32
N PRO A 208 4.61 6.79 -17.65
CA PRO A 208 4.24 7.96 -18.42
C PRO A 208 3.95 7.64 -19.89
N LEU A 209 4.71 6.72 -20.50
CA LEU A 209 4.69 6.50 -21.95
C LEU A 209 3.31 6.12 -22.51
N PRO A 210 2.53 5.19 -21.91
CA PRO A 210 1.19 4.87 -22.42
C PRO A 210 0.24 6.07 -22.42
N ILE A 211 0.37 6.98 -21.45
CA ILE A 211 -0.45 8.18 -21.32
C ILE A 211 -0.03 9.21 -22.37
N GLU A 212 1.28 9.50 -22.45
CA GLU A 212 1.87 10.44 -23.41
C GLU A 212 1.57 10.02 -24.85
N ASP A 213 1.78 8.74 -25.18
CA ASP A 213 1.55 8.21 -26.52
C ASP A 213 0.08 8.30 -26.91
N ARG A 214 -0.84 8.04 -25.97
CA ARG A 214 -2.26 8.17 -26.30
C ARG A 214 -2.66 9.60 -26.58
N ILE A 215 -2.25 10.55 -25.73
CA ILE A 215 -2.60 11.97 -25.91
C ILE A 215 -2.02 12.49 -27.24
N ARG A 216 -0.81 12.04 -27.62
CA ARG A 216 -0.18 12.35 -28.92
C ARG A 216 -0.86 11.69 -30.14
N GLN A 217 -1.92 10.90 -29.99
CA GLN A 217 -2.76 10.47 -31.13
C GLN A 217 -3.71 11.57 -31.61
N ASP A 218 -3.95 12.59 -30.79
CA ASP A 218 -4.84 13.66 -31.18
C ASP A 218 -4.14 14.60 -32.16
N ARG A 219 -4.78 14.88 -33.31
CA ARG A 219 -4.22 15.76 -34.36
C ARG A 219 -3.89 17.16 -33.85
N LEU A 220 -4.55 17.62 -32.79
CA LEU A 220 -4.32 18.94 -32.22
C LEU A 220 -3.07 18.97 -31.33
N VAL A 221 -2.50 17.82 -30.96
CA VAL A 221 -1.35 17.69 -30.06
C VAL A 221 -0.06 17.39 -30.84
N GLN A 222 0.93 18.27 -30.71
CA GLN A 222 2.28 18.04 -31.24
C GLN A 222 3.10 17.11 -30.35
N GLU A 223 2.99 17.28 -29.03
CA GLU A 223 3.74 16.52 -28.03
C GLU A 223 3.01 16.49 -26.69
N ALA A 224 3.23 15.42 -25.91
CA ALA A 224 2.72 15.30 -24.55
C ALA A 224 3.81 14.71 -23.65
N ALA A 225 4.03 15.34 -22.49
CA ALA A 225 5.00 14.90 -21.49
C ALA A 225 4.36 14.85 -20.12
N VAL A 226 4.28 13.66 -19.52
CA VAL A 226 3.76 13.47 -18.17
C VAL A 226 4.83 13.88 -17.17
N PHE A 227 4.44 14.65 -16.16
CA PHE A 227 5.27 15.11 -15.05
C PHE A 227 4.70 14.64 -13.71
N GLY A 228 5.47 14.79 -12.63
CA GLY A 228 5.00 14.48 -11.27
C GLY A 228 5.98 13.76 -10.35
N ILE A 229 7.28 13.71 -10.69
CA ILE A 229 8.32 13.24 -9.74
C ILE A 229 8.21 14.04 -8.45
N GLY A 230 8.11 13.34 -7.32
CA GLY A 230 8.02 13.99 -6.02
C GLY A 230 6.73 14.80 -5.83
N ARG A 231 5.65 14.44 -6.55
CA ARG A 231 4.29 14.99 -6.37
C ARG A 231 3.29 13.88 -6.07
N SER A 232 2.11 14.21 -5.54
CA SER A 232 1.11 13.23 -5.09
C SER A 232 0.27 12.61 -6.21
N VAL A 233 0.21 13.28 -7.36
CA VAL A 233 -0.50 12.84 -8.57
C VAL A 233 0.27 13.32 -9.81
N PRO A 234 0.22 12.57 -10.93
CA PRO A 234 0.86 12.98 -12.16
C PRO A 234 0.06 14.09 -12.86
N GLY A 235 0.78 14.95 -13.60
CA GLY A 235 0.20 15.93 -14.51
C GLY A 235 0.76 15.77 -15.92
N VAL A 236 0.27 16.53 -16.89
CA VAL A 236 0.75 16.46 -18.28
C VAL A 236 0.95 17.84 -18.88
N ILE A 237 2.06 18.03 -19.59
CA ILE A 237 2.28 19.17 -20.48
C ILE A 237 1.87 18.75 -21.89
N ILE A 238 1.02 19.53 -22.54
CA ILE A 238 0.52 19.30 -23.90
C ILE A 238 0.92 20.47 -24.79
N PHE A 239 1.69 20.17 -25.84
CA PHE A 239 2.11 21.12 -26.85
C PHE A 239 1.13 21.12 -28.02
N ARG A 240 0.65 22.28 -28.42
CA ARG A 240 -0.22 22.45 -29.58
C ARG A 240 0.49 22.09 -30.87
N SER A 241 -0.24 21.45 -31.77
CA SER A 241 0.16 21.35 -33.18
C SER A 241 -0.02 22.68 -33.91
N PRO A 242 0.62 22.86 -35.08
CA PRO A 242 0.36 24.00 -35.97
C PRO A 242 -1.12 24.15 -36.34
N ASP A 243 -1.88 23.06 -36.39
CA ASP A 243 -3.32 23.05 -36.73
C ASP A 243 -4.18 23.64 -35.60
N ALA A 244 -3.63 23.76 -34.38
CA ALA A 244 -4.28 24.33 -33.20
C ALA A 244 -3.72 25.70 -32.80
N LYS A 245 -2.88 26.31 -33.65
CA LYS A 245 -2.14 27.55 -33.32
C LYS A 245 -3.05 28.71 -32.91
N ASP A 246 -4.15 28.93 -33.63
CA ASP A 246 -5.04 30.08 -33.42
C ASP A 246 -6.15 29.83 -32.40
N MET A 247 -6.18 28.64 -31.76
CA MET A 247 -7.17 28.31 -30.74
C MET A 247 -6.86 29.04 -29.42
N SER A 248 -7.90 29.46 -28.69
CA SER A 248 -7.71 29.89 -27.30
C SER A 248 -7.35 28.70 -26.39
N ASP A 249 -6.82 28.97 -25.20
CA ASP A 249 -6.52 27.94 -24.18
C ASP A 249 -7.75 27.09 -23.85
N ASP A 250 -8.91 27.71 -23.68
CA ASP A 250 -10.15 27.01 -23.32
C ASP A 250 -10.67 26.13 -24.47
N GLU A 251 -10.65 26.65 -25.71
CA GLU A 251 -11.08 25.89 -26.89
C GLU A 251 -10.15 24.70 -27.17
N PHE A 252 -8.83 24.91 -27.05
CA PHE A 252 -7.85 23.85 -27.25
C PHE A 252 -7.98 22.76 -26.17
N PHE A 253 -8.15 23.19 -24.93
CA PHE A 253 -8.29 22.31 -23.79
C PHE A 253 -9.52 21.40 -23.90
N GLU A 254 -10.69 21.96 -24.19
CA GLU A 254 -11.92 21.17 -24.35
C GLU A 254 -11.86 20.23 -25.56
N ALA A 255 -11.11 20.59 -26.62
CA ALA A 255 -10.91 19.72 -27.77
C ALA A 255 -9.98 18.53 -27.48
N VAL A 256 -8.96 18.70 -26.62
CA VAL A 256 -7.96 17.65 -26.31
C VAL A 256 -8.33 16.83 -25.07
N TRP A 257 -9.21 17.34 -24.19
CA TRP A 257 -9.63 16.64 -22.98
C TRP A 257 -10.13 15.20 -23.22
N PRO A 258 -10.94 14.89 -24.27
CA PRO A 258 -11.33 13.52 -24.57
C PRO A 258 -10.15 12.55 -24.78
N ALA A 259 -9.04 13.02 -25.34
CA ALA A 259 -7.83 12.21 -25.52
C ALA A 259 -7.12 11.94 -24.19
N VAL A 260 -7.12 12.91 -23.27
CA VAL A 260 -6.61 12.76 -21.90
C VAL A 260 -7.49 11.82 -21.08
N GLU A 261 -8.82 11.93 -21.22
CA GLU A 261 -9.78 11.06 -20.53
C GLU A 261 -9.68 9.61 -21.02
N ASP A 262 -9.52 9.41 -22.33
CA ASP A 262 -9.30 8.09 -22.90
C ASP A 262 -7.93 7.51 -22.46
N ALA A 263 -6.89 8.34 -22.31
CA ALA A 263 -5.62 7.91 -21.70
C ALA A 263 -5.81 7.50 -20.22
N ASN A 264 -6.59 8.27 -19.45
CA ASN A 264 -6.91 7.98 -18.06
C ASN A 264 -7.74 6.71 -17.87
N ALA A 265 -8.65 6.40 -18.79
CA ALA A 265 -9.49 5.20 -18.74
C ALA A 265 -8.66 3.90 -18.85
N ARG A 266 -7.50 3.95 -19.52
CA ARG A 266 -6.56 2.83 -19.69
C ARG A 266 -5.40 2.83 -18.70
N ALA A 267 -5.24 3.90 -17.92
CA ALA A 267 -4.20 4.01 -16.90
C ALA A 267 -4.69 3.47 -15.55
N GLU A 268 -3.75 2.95 -14.76
CA GLU A 268 -3.98 2.60 -13.35
C GLU A 268 -4.50 3.83 -12.59
N SER A 269 -5.32 3.63 -11.55
CA SER A 269 -6.04 4.71 -10.85
C SER A 269 -5.11 5.84 -10.38
N PHE A 270 -3.93 5.50 -9.88
CA PHE A 270 -2.88 6.43 -9.43
C PHE A 270 -2.10 7.11 -10.56
N SER A 271 -2.19 6.61 -11.79
CA SER A 271 -1.52 7.15 -12.97
C SER A 271 -2.39 8.15 -13.75
N ARG A 272 -3.66 8.33 -13.36
CA ARG A 272 -4.61 9.22 -14.06
C ARG A 272 -4.28 10.70 -13.85
N ILE A 273 -4.30 11.47 -14.94
CA ILE A 273 -4.05 12.91 -15.01
C ILE A 273 -5.31 13.71 -14.64
N PRO A 274 -5.30 14.50 -13.56
CA PRO A 274 -6.41 15.39 -13.20
C PRO A 274 -6.61 16.52 -14.22
N LYS A 275 -7.85 17.01 -14.34
CA LYS A 275 -8.24 18.08 -15.27
C LYS A 275 -7.45 19.37 -15.04
N GLU A 276 -7.13 19.64 -13.79
CA GLU A 276 -6.43 20.83 -13.33
C GLU A 276 -4.91 20.76 -13.49
N LEU A 277 -4.34 19.56 -13.71
CA LEU A 277 -2.89 19.36 -13.87
C LEU A 277 -2.48 19.18 -15.33
N VAL A 278 -3.22 19.85 -16.22
CA VAL A 278 -2.87 19.99 -17.63
C VAL A 278 -2.22 21.36 -17.85
N VAL A 279 -0.98 21.35 -18.32
CA VAL A 279 -0.25 22.54 -18.78
C VAL A 279 -0.35 22.60 -20.30
N LEU A 280 -0.88 23.70 -20.83
CA LEU A 280 -1.01 23.90 -22.28
C LEU A 280 0.12 24.79 -22.77
N VAL A 281 0.72 24.42 -23.89
CA VAL A 281 1.85 25.12 -24.47
C VAL A 281 1.55 25.48 -25.93
N VAL A 282 1.76 26.75 -26.28
CA VAL A 282 1.50 27.27 -27.64
C VAL A 282 2.45 26.64 -28.67
N ALA A 283 1.98 26.53 -29.92
CA ALA A 283 2.62 25.73 -30.96
C ALA A 283 4.05 26.19 -31.31
N GLU A 284 4.36 27.48 -31.17
CA GLU A 284 5.69 28.02 -31.46
C GLU A 284 6.73 27.79 -30.35
N THR A 285 6.34 27.20 -29.22
CA THR A 285 7.24 27.05 -28.08
C THR A 285 8.27 25.96 -28.37
N GLU A 286 9.55 26.34 -28.41
CA GLU A 286 10.63 25.37 -28.48
C GLU A 286 10.77 24.62 -27.15
N TYR A 287 10.99 23.30 -27.23
CA TYR A 287 11.24 22.45 -26.08
C TYR A 287 12.46 21.53 -26.33
N PRO A 288 13.23 21.17 -25.28
CA PRO A 288 14.38 20.30 -25.36
C PRO A 288 14.03 18.97 -25.98
N LYS A 289 14.65 18.69 -27.12
CA LYS A 289 14.54 17.41 -27.82
C LYS A 289 15.91 16.78 -27.91
N THR A 290 15.94 15.46 -27.91
CA THR A 290 17.12 14.72 -28.36
C THR A 290 17.29 14.98 -29.84
N ASP A 291 18.46 14.62 -30.37
CA ASP A 291 18.69 14.65 -31.80
C ASP A 291 17.59 13.87 -32.57
N LYS A 292 16.94 12.85 -31.93
CA LYS A 292 15.84 12.02 -32.49
C LYS A 292 14.49 12.73 -32.58
N GLY A 293 14.38 13.99 -32.14
CA GLY A 293 13.13 14.73 -32.09
C GLY A 293 12.21 14.35 -30.93
N THR A 294 12.56 13.36 -30.10
CA THR A 294 11.85 13.03 -28.86
C THR A 294 12.25 14.00 -27.76
N PHE A 295 11.30 14.42 -26.93
CA PHE A 295 11.61 15.37 -25.85
C PHE A 295 12.56 14.77 -24.80
N ILE A 296 13.35 15.65 -24.17
CA ILE A 296 14.23 15.29 -23.04
C ILE A 296 13.49 15.65 -21.76
N ARG A 297 12.83 14.66 -21.14
CA ARG A 297 11.95 14.80 -19.97
C ARG A 297 12.54 15.66 -18.84
N ALA A 298 13.76 15.37 -18.41
CA ALA A 298 14.43 16.12 -17.34
C ALA A 298 14.63 17.61 -17.70
N LYS A 299 14.90 17.93 -18.97
CA LYS A 299 15.06 19.31 -19.45
C LYS A 299 13.73 20.01 -19.68
N ILE A 300 12.68 19.28 -20.06
CA ILE A 300 11.30 19.82 -20.08
C ILE A 300 10.89 20.23 -18.67
N TYR A 301 11.16 19.41 -17.65
CA TYR A 301 10.83 19.78 -16.27
C TYR A 301 11.55 21.04 -15.80
N ASP A 302 12.81 21.22 -16.19
CA ASP A 302 13.58 22.41 -15.85
C ASP A 302 13.06 23.66 -16.58
N GLN A 303 12.79 23.55 -17.89
CA GLN A 303 12.27 24.66 -18.68
C GLN A 303 10.87 25.12 -18.23
N PHE A 304 9.98 24.17 -17.96
CA PHE A 304 8.58 24.43 -17.58
C PHE A 304 8.36 24.37 -16.07
N LYS A 305 9.44 24.48 -15.28
CA LYS A 305 9.39 24.34 -13.83
C LYS A 305 8.37 25.27 -13.19
N LYS A 306 8.32 26.53 -13.64
CA LYS A 306 7.42 27.55 -13.08
C LYS A 306 5.95 27.24 -13.37
N GLU A 307 5.66 26.79 -14.57
CA GLU A 307 4.31 26.43 -15.03
C GLU A 307 3.81 25.18 -14.31
N ILE A 308 4.69 24.16 -14.17
CA ILE A 308 4.42 22.95 -13.40
C ILE A 308 4.16 23.31 -11.92
N GLU A 309 5.05 24.10 -11.30
CA GLU A 309 4.90 24.53 -9.90
C GLU A 309 3.65 25.38 -9.68
N LYS A 310 3.31 26.26 -10.62
CA LYS A 310 2.07 27.05 -10.59
C LYS A 310 0.85 26.15 -10.65
N LYS A 311 0.80 25.18 -11.58
CA LYS A 311 -0.32 24.23 -11.68
C LYS A 311 -0.45 23.37 -10.42
N TYR A 312 0.64 22.89 -9.85
CA TYR A 312 0.58 22.19 -8.56
C TYR A 312 0.14 23.12 -7.42
N SER A 313 0.59 24.38 -7.40
CA SER A 313 0.17 25.35 -6.40
C SER A 313 -1.32 25.70 -6.53
N GLU A 314 -1.87 25.81 -7.74
CA GLU A 314 -3.31 26.00 -8.00
C GLU A 314 -4.11 24.73 -7.71
N PHE A 315 -3.52 23.56 -7.93
CA PHE A 315 -4.14 22.28 -7.61
C PHE A 315 -4.21 22.04 -6.09
N GLU A 316 -3.16 22.44 -5.35
CA GLU A 316 -3.03 22.31 -3.89
C GLU A 316 -3.71 23.47 -3.13
N ASN A 317 -3.67 24.69 -3.67
CA ASN A 317 -4.15 25.94 -3.05
C ASN A 317 -5.25 26.65 -3.86
N GLY A 318 -5.90 25.98 -4.81
CA GLY A 318 -6.99 26.54 -5.60
C GLY A 318 -8.06 27.19 -4.72
N SER A 319 -8.79 28.17 -5.28
CA SER A 319 -9.76 29.02 -4.58
C SER A 319 -10.44 28.30 -3.41
N LEU A 320 -10.15 28.78 -2.20
CA LEU A 320 -10.75 28.25 -0.98
C LEU A 320 -12.27 28.34 -1.10
N GLY A 321 -12.93 27.27 -0.68
CA GLY A 321 -14.38 27.20 -0.73
C GLY A 321 -15.07 28.32 0.02
N ASN A 322 -16.08 28.93 -0.59
CA ASN A 322 -16.97 29.88 0.08
C ASN A 322 -18.22 29.19 0.66
N LEU A 323 -18.42 27.91 0.34
CA LEU A 323 -19.65 27.19 0.70
C LEU A 323 -19.67 26.96 2.21
N THR A 324 -20.68 27.53 2.85
CA THR A 324 -20.91 27.44 4.29
C THR A 324 -22.17 26.64 4.50
N LEU A 325 -22.05 25.44 5.07
CA LEU A 325 -23.12 24.49 5.24
C LEU A 325 -23.21 24.04 6.71
N GLU A 326 -24.42 23.78 7.17
CA GLU A 326 -24.69 23.16 8.47
C GLU A 326 -24.54 21.62 8.38
N VAL A 327 -24.38 20.90 9.51
CA VAL A 327 -24.04 19.46 9.51
C VAL A 327 -24.97 18.60 8.61
N PRO A 328 -26.32 18.73 8.66
CA PRO A 328 -27.19 17.94 7.78
C PRO A 328 -27.02 18.25 6.28
N GLU A 329 -26.67 19.49 5.96
CA GLU A 329 -26.42 19.94 4.58
C GLU A 329 -25.03 19.51 4.11
N LEU A 330 -24.04 19.51 5.00
CA LEU A 330 -22.71 18.94 4.76
C LEU A 330 -22.79 17.44 4.49
N GLU A 331 -23.61 16.71 5.24
CA GLU A 331 -23.85 15.28 5.01
C GLU A 331 -24.41 15.01 3.61
N GLN A 332 -25.44 15.75 3.20
CA GLN A 332 -26.02 15.61 1.85
C GLN A 332 -25.03 16.03 0.76
N TRP A 333 -24.28 17.11 0.99
CA TRP A 333 -23.25 17.56 0.07
C TRP A 333 -22.16 16.50 -0.07
N LEU A 334 -21.65 15.95 1.03
CA LEU A 334 -20.65 14.88 1.02
C LEU A 334 -21.17 13.63 0.32
N LEU A 335 -22.41 13.19 0.58
CA LEU A 335 -23.01 12.06 -0.16
C LEU A 335 -23.03 12.31 -1.68
N GLY A 336 -23.42 13.51 -2.09
CA GLY A 336 -23.41 13.92 -3.50
C GLY A 336 -22.00 13.99 -4.08
N GLU A 337 -21.05 14.53 -3.32
CA GLU A 337 -19.69 14.74 -3.77
C GLU A 337 -18.91 13.43 -3.86
N PHE A 338 -19.10 12.49 -2.92
CA PHE A 338 -18.54 11.14 -3.01
C PHE A 338 -19.10 10.37 -4.22
N SER A 339 -20.39 10.54 -4.52
CA SER A 339 -21.00 9.96 -5.74
C SER A 339 -20.42 10.58 -7.01
N LYS A 340 -20.23 11.90 -7.03
CA LYS A 340 -19.74 12.66 -8.19
C LYS A 340 -18.24 12.46 -8.44
N GLU A 341 -17.40 12.61 -7.43
CA GLU A 341 -15.93 12.58 -7.54
C GLU A 341 -15.39 11.14 -7.57
N LEU A 342 -16.04 10.22 -6.86
CA LEU A 342 -15.53 8.86 -6.67
C LEU A 342 -16.40 7.78 -7.32
N GLY A 343 -17.62 8.10 -7.78
CA GLY A 343 -18.56 7.12 -8.31
C GLY A 343 -19.09 6.14 -7.26
N VAL A 344 -18.95 6.48 -5.97
CA VAL A 344 -19.30 5.58 -4.85
C VAL A 344 -20.59 6.06 -4.19
N SER A 345 -21.59 5.17 -4.11
CA SER A 345 -22.80 5.42 -3.34
C SER A 345 -22.60 4.97 -1.89
N LEU A 346 -22.56 5.93 -0.97
CA LEU A 346 -22.39 5.70 0.47
C LEU A 346 -23.69 5.95 1.23
N LYS A 347 -23.81 5.37 2.42
CA LYS A 347 -24.73 5.82 3.47
C LYS A 347 -23.95 6.62 4.51
N LEU A 348 -24.64 7.41 5.33
CA LEU A 348 -24.03 8.28 6.35
C LEU A 348 -23.03 7.55 7.26
N ASP A 349 -23.37 6.32 7.66
CA ASP A 349 -22.58 5.51 8.58
C ASP A 349 -21.63 4.51 7.88
N THR A 350 -21.56 4.56 6.54
CA THR A 350 -20.69 3.64 5.78
C THR A 350 -19.24 4.02 6.01
N ASP A 351 -18.48 3.09 6.57
CA ASP A 351 -17.05 3.24 6.76
C ASP A 351 -16.35 3.37 5.40
N PHE A 352 -15.56 4.42 5.22
CA PHE A 352 -14.90 4.72 3.95
C PHE A 352 -13.98 3.58 3.50
N TYR A 353 -13.27 2.93 4.43
CA TYR A 353 -12.41 1.80 4.10
C TYR A 353 -13.23 0.57 3.66
N GLN A 354 -14.39 0.33 4.27
CA GLN A 354 -15.31 -0.74 3.84
C GLN A 354 -15.92 -0.48 2.47
N ALA A 355 -16.16 0.79 2.12
CA ALA A 355 -16.62 1.17 0.81
C ALA A 355 -15.55 1.07 -0.29
N GLY A 356 -14.35 0.61 0.05
CA GLY A 356 -13.23 0.48 -0.89
C GLY A 356 -12.56 1.81 -1.21
N ILE A 357 -12.74 2.84 -0.35
CA ILE A 357 -12.11 4.14 -0.54
C ILE A 357 -10.63 4.03 -0.18
N ASP A 358 -9.79 4.10 -1.21
CA ASP A 358 -8.34 4.03 -1.08
C ASP A 358 -7.71 5.40 -0.77
N SER A 359 -6.40 5.44 -0.55
CA SER A 359 -5.70 6.67 -0.16
C SER A 359 -5.71 7.75 -1.26
N LEU A 360 -5.86 7.37 -2.52
CA LEU A 360 -5.97 8.30 -3.64
C LEU A 360 -7.36 8.93 -3.70
N GLN A 361 -8.41 8.11 -3.54
CA GLN A 361 -9.78 8.58 -3.44
C GLN A 361 -9.96 9.49 -2.22
N SER A 362 -9.32 9.16 -1.09
CA SER A 362 -9.27 10.05 0.08
C SER A 362 -8.57 11.38 -0.21
N THR A 363 -7.50 11.37 -1.01
CA THR A 363 -6.78 12.60 -1.39
C THR A 363 -7.62 13.48 -2.33
N ARG A 364 -8.34 12.87 -3.28
CA ARG A 364 -9.27 13.59 -4.17
C ARG A 364 -10.41 14.23 -3.40
N MET A 365 -11.01 13.47 -2.48
CA MET A 365 -12.08 14.00 -1.63
C MET A 365 -11.58 15.10 -0.70
N TRP A 366 -10.42 14.93 -0.07
CA TRP A 366 -9.79 15.99 0.74
C TRP A 366 -9.54 17.27 -0.07
N SER A 367 -9.08 17.15 -1.31
CA SER A 367 -8.88 18.28 -2.21
C SER A 367 -10.20 18.98 -2.57
N SER A 368 -11.24 18.22 -2.93
CA SER A 368 -12.57 18.75 -3.22
C SER A 368 -13.17 19.48 -2.01
N ILE A 369 -13.06 18.91 -0.81
CA ILE A 369 -13.50 19.54 0.45
C ILE A 369 -12.78 20.88 0.66
N LYS A 370 -11.45 20.93 0.48
CA LYS A 370 -10.69 22.18 0.64
C LYS A 370 -11.08 23.26 -0.37
N LYS A 371 -11.33 22.86 -1.63
CA LYS A 371 -11.72 23.77 -2.72
C LYS A 371 -13.16 24.30 -2.58
N GLN A 372 -14.06 23.54 -1.96
CA GLN A 372 -15.49 23.85 -1.98
C GLN A 372 -16.05 24.29 -0.62
N ILE A 373 -15.57 23.73 0.49
CA ILE A 373 -16.09 24.05 1.83
C ILE A 373 -15.25 25.16 2.49
N ASN A 374 -15.95 26.15 3.05
CA ASN A 374 -15.33 27.17 3.89
C ASN A 374 -15.03 26.60 5.29
N LEU A 375 -13.75 26.54 5.68
CA LEU A 375 -13.31 26.09 7.01
C LEU A 375 -12.88 27.25 7.92
N GLY A 376 -13.38 28.47 7.69
CA GLY A 376 -13.15 29.61 8.60
C GLY A 376 -11.68 30.07 8.67
N GLY A 377 -10.88 29.81 7.63
CA GLY A 377 -9.44 30.08 7.61
C GLY A 377 -8.57 28.95 8.20
N ASN A 378 -9.19 27.87 8.71
CA ASN A 378 -8.48 26.72 9.29
C ASN A 378 -8.19 25.61 8.27
N HIS A 379 -8.17 25.89 6.97
CA HIS A 379 -7.89 24.88 5.94
C HIS A 379 -6.52 24.20 6.10
N ALA A 380 -5.54 24.86 6.72
CA ALA A 380 -4.23 24.27 7.01
C ALA A 380 -4.27 23.17 8.08
N SER A 381 -5.27 23.18 8.98
CA SER A 381 -5.40 22.16 10.05
C SER A 381 -6.14 20.89 9.59
N LEU A 382 -6.77 20.91 8.41
CA LEU A 382 -7.45 19.74 7.88
C LEU A 382 -6.44 18.69 7.40
N SER A 383 -6.28 17.62 8.18
CA SER A 383 -5.41 16.49 7.87
C SER A 383 -5.72 15.87 6.51
N ARG A 384 -4.67 15.47 5.77
CA ARG A 384 -4.83 14.70 4.51
C ARG A 384 -5.45 13.32 4.75
N ASN A 385 -5.40 12.82 5.98
CA ASN A 385 -6.03 11.57 6.38
C ASN A 385 -7.43 11.76 6.96
N VAL A 386 -8.05 12.95 6.82
CA VAL A 386 -9.31 13.27 7.51
C VAL A 386 -10.42 12.25 7.27
N LEU A 387 -10.51 11.62 6.09
CA LEU A 387 -11.48 10.54 5.86
C LEU A 387 -11.20 9.33 6.79
N TYR A 388 -9.95 8.91 6.90
CA TYR A 388 -9.56 7.82 7.82
C TYR A 388 -9.70 8.20 9.30
N GLU A 389 -9.49 9.47 9.61
CA GLU A 389 -9.63 10.01 10.97
C GLU A 389 -11.09 10.16 11.41
N THR A 390 -12.02 10.27 10.45
CA THR A 390 -13.45 10.47 10.71
C THR A 390 -14.31 9.24 10.40
N ALA A 391 -13.74 8.25 9.72
CA ALA A 391 -14.29 6.95 9.37
C ALA A 391 -15.47 6.93 8.38
N ASN A 392 -16.45 7.83 8.50
CA ASN A 392 -17.66 7.86 7.66
C ASN A 392 -18.15 9.29 7.37
N ILE A 393 -19.20 9.42 6.54
CA ILE A 393 -19.74 10.72 6.10
C ILE A 393 -20.21 11.57 7.27
N HIS A 394 -20.89 10.97 8.24
CA HIS A 394 -21.38 11.68 9.43
C HIS A 394 -20.22 12.27 10.26
N GLY A 395 -19.18 11.46 10.52
CA GLY A 395 -17.98 11.89 11.23
C GLY A 395 -17.23 12.99 10.48
N LEU A 396 -17.17 12.89 9.15
CA LEU A 396 -16.52 13.89 8.30
C LEU A 396 -17.28 15.22 8.31
N ALA A 397 -18.61 15.20 8.16
CA ALA A 397 -19.45 16.40 8.22
C ALA A 397 -19.28 17.15 9.54
N GLN A 398 -19.31 16.43 10.67
CA GLN A 398 -19.08 17.03 12.00
C GLN A 398 -17.68 17.63 12.12
N HIS A 399 -16.65 16.92 11.68
CA HIS A 399 -15.27 17.41 11.75
C HIS A 399 -15.08 18.70 10.94
N LEU A 400 -15.65 18.78 9.73
CA LEU A 400 -15.57 19.98 8.89
C LEU A 400 -16.32 21.16 9.51
N TYR A 401 -17.50 20.92 10.08
CA TYR A 401 -18.27 21.93 10.78
C TYR A 401 -17.49 22.51 11.99
N LEU A 402 -16.93 21.65 12.85
CA LEU A 402 -16.16 22.09 14.01
C LEU A 402 -14.87 22.84 13.61
N THR A 403 -14.22 22.38 12.55
CA THR A 403 -13.03 23.05 11.99
C THR A 403 -13.37 24.46 11.48
N ARG A 404 -14.58 24.64 10.91
CA ARG A 404 -15.09 25.94 10.44
C ARG A 404 -15.43 26.89 11.58
N THR A 405 -16.20 26.44 12.56
CA THR A 405 -16.74 27.32 13.61
C THR A 405 -15.72 27.60 14.72
N GLY A 406 -14.66 26.79 14.81
CA GLY A 406 -13.75 26.83 15.96
C GLY A 406 -14.43 26.38 17.25
N GLU A 407 -15.66 25.88 17.17
CA GLU A 407 -16.33 25.25 18.29
C GLU A 407 -15.56 23.96 18.60
N SER A 408 -15.00 23.89 19.80
CA SER A 408 -14.66 22.58 20.35
C SER A 408 -15.96 21.80 20.44
N LYS A 409 -15.93 20.51 20.06
CA LYS A 409 -17.04 19.56 20.26
C LYS A 409 -17.69 19.93 21.59
N THR A 410 -18.98 20.28 21.60
CA THR A 410 -19.79 20.18 22.82
C THR A 410 -19.67 18.72 23.19
N GLN A 411 -18.68 18.44 24.03
CA GLN A 411 -18.26 17.09 24.33
C GLN A 411 -19.41 16.55 25.14
N GLU A 412 -20.29 15.75 24.52
CA GLU A 412 -20.93 14.69 25.28
C GLU A 412 -19.79 14.07 26.09
N ASP A 413 -19.91 14.13 27.41
CA ASP A 413 -18.90 13.57 28.28
C ASP A 413 -18.65 12.14 27.81
N GLU A 414 -17.47 11.88 27.27
CA GLU A 414 -17.16 10.60 26.64
C GLU A 414 -17.28 9.46 27.65
N ILE A 415 -17.16 9.75 28.95
CA ILE A 415 -17.46 8.80 30.02
C ILE A 415 -18.94 8.46 30.03
N THR A 416 -19.84 9.44 29.92
CA THR A 416 -21.28 9.22 29.75
C THR A 416 -21.59 8.37 28.51
N VAL A 417 -20.91 8.61 27.38
CA VAL A 417 -21.07 7.78 26.17
C VAL A 417 -20.60 6.33 26.43
N MET A 418 -19.48 6.16 27.13
CA MET A 418 -19.00 4.83 27.53
C MET A 418 -20.04 4.10 28.39
N GLU A 419 -20.63 4.78 29.39
CA GLU A 419 -21.68 4.21 30.25
C GLU A 419 -22.92 3.78 29.44
N GLN A 420 -23.37 4.62 28.50
CA GLN A 420 -24.49 4.30 27.61
C GLN A 420 -24.19 3.07 26.75
N LEU A 421 -23.00 2.98 26.16
CA LEU A 421 -22.58 1.84 25.35
C LEU A 421 -22.49 0.55 26.19
N ILE A 422 -21.93 0.62 27.40
CA ILE A 422 -21.88 -0.51 28.33
C ILE A 422 -23.30 -0.98 28.62
N SER A 423 -24.21 -0.07 28.99
CA SER A 423 -25.60 -0.40 29.29
C SER A 423 -26.31 -1.05 28.09
N LYS A 424 -26.17 -0.44 26.90
CA LYS A 424 -26.78 -0.91 25.64
C LYS A 424 -26.35 -2.32 25.26
N TYR A 425 -25.09 -2.68 25.47
CA TYR A 425 -24.52 -3.97 25.06
C TYR A 425 -24.27 -4.95 26.22
N SER A 426 -24.99 -4.82 27.34
CA SER A 426 -24.88 -5.73 28.50
C SER A 426 -26.12 -6.59 28.75
N SER A 427 -26.99 -6.76 27.75
CA SER A 427 -28.15 -7.65 27.82
C SER A 427 -27.91 -8.91 26.99
N PHE A 428 -27.85 -10.08 27.64
CA PHE A 428 -27.41 -11.33 27.01
C PHE A 428 -28.49 -12.41 27.04
N LYS A 429 -28.48 -13.28 26.02
CA LYS A 429 -29.31 -14.49 26.03
C LYS A 429 -28.74 -15.51 27.00
N GLN A 430 -29.60 -16.31 27.61
CA GLN A 430 -29.14 -17.45 28.42
C GLN A 430 -28.81 -18.62 27.49
N HIS A 431 -27.76 -19.36 27.85
CA HIS A 431 -27.39 -20.57 27.15
C HIS A 431 -28.35 -21.70 27.53
N GLU A 432 -28.79 -22.47 26.54
CA GLU A 432 -29.60 -23.67 26.72
C GLU A 432 -28.71 -24.90 26.50
N PRO A 433 -28.34 -25.64 27.56
CA PRO A 433 -27.48 -26.82 27.44
C PRO A 433 -28.11 -27.87 26.52
N CYS A 434 -27.31 -28.43 25.62
CA CYS A 434 -27.74 -29.51 24.73
C CYS A 434 -26.78 -30.70 24.81
N GLU A 435 -27.32 -31.93 24.78
CA GLU A 435 -26.54 -33.17 24.72
C GLU A 435 -25.99 -33.39 23.31
N ALA A 436 -25.05 -32.56 22.88
CA ALA A 436 -24.28 -32.79 21.66
C ALA A 436 -23.09 -33.72 21.96
N ALA A 437 -22.91 -34.75 21.13
CA ALA A 437 -21.71 -35.56 21.15
C ALA A 437 -20.52 -34.72 20.67
N THR A 438 -19.61 -34.37 21.58
CA THR A 438 -18.35 -33.72 21.21
C THR A 438 -17.27 -34.79 21.02
N ASP A 439 -16.43 -34.63 20.01
CA ASP A 439 -15.27 -35.52 19.77
C ASP A 439 -14.08 -35.18 20.68
N GLY A 440 -14.29 -34.30 21.65
CA GLY A 440 -13.27 -33.78 22.57
C GLY A 440 -12.29 -32.80 21.96
N LYS A 441 -12.47 -32.40 20.68
CA LYS A 441 -11.59 -31.44 20.00
C LYS A 441 -12.14 -30.03 20.01
N ASP A 442 -11.23 -29.07 19.96
CA ASP A 442 -11.55 -27.65 19.95
C ASP A 442 -11.80 -27.15 18.53
N VAL A 443 -12.97 -26.54 18.32
CA VAL A 443 -13.24 -25.67 17.16
C VAL A 443 -13.18 -24.22 17.62
N VAL A 444 -12.30 -23.45 17.00
CA VAL A 444 -11.96 -22.08 17.42
C VAL A 444 -12.40 -21.10 16.36
N LEU A 445 -13.12 -20.05 16.74
CA LEU A 445 -13.37 -18.88 15.89
C LEU A 445 -12.32 -17.81 16.21
N LEU A 446 -11.52 -17.41 15.23
CA LEU A 446 -10.51 -16.36 15.35
C LEU A 446 -10.89 -15.16 14.49
N THR A 447 -11.01 -13.99 15.10
CA THR A 447 -11.15 -12.72 14.36
C THR A 447 -9.80 -12.04 14.24
N GLY A 448 -9.59 -11.33 13.12
CA GLY A 448 -8.34 -10.58 12.91
C GLY A 448 -7.17 -11.49 12.51
N ALA A 449 -7.47 -12.64 11.92
CA ALA A 449 -6.49 -13.67 11.56
C ALA A 449 -5.39 -13.18 10.59
N THR A 450 -5.65 -12.12 9.81
CA THR A 450 -4.66 -11.51 8.90
C THR A 450 -3.85 -10.39 9.53
N GLY A 451 -4.17 -9.98 10.77
CA GLY A 451 -3.45 -8.95 11.51
C GLY A 451 -2.19 -9.48 12.18
N THR A 452 -1.32 -8.57 12.63
CA THR A 452 0.00 -8.91 13.21
C THR A 452 -0.09 -9.89 14.38
N VAL A 453 -0.95 -9.67 15.37
CA VAL A 453 -1.11 -10.63 16.47
C VAL A 453 -1.89 -11.87 16.04
N GLY A 454 -2.99 -11.66 15.29
CA GLY A 454 -3.92 -12.73 14.91
C GLY A 454 -3.29 -13.82 14.05
N ILE A 455 -2.38 -13.48 13.13
CA ILE A 455 -1.72 -14.49 12.28
C ILE A 455 -0.76 -15.38 13.08
N HIS A 456 -0.10 -14.82 14.10
CA HIS A 456 0.71 -15.61 15.02
C HIS A 456 -0.18 -16.49 15.91
N ILE A 457 -1.33 -15.99 16.39
CA ILE A 457 -2.32 -16.81 17.12
C ILE A 457 -2.79 -17.97 16.24
N LEU A 458 -3.20 -17.70 14.99
CA LEU A 458 -3.63 -18.72 14.03
C LEU A 458 -2.56 -19.83 13.88
N THR A 459 -1.31 -19.41 13.68
CA THR A 459 -0.17 -20.32 13.53
C THR A 459 0.02 -21.21 14.77
N LYS A 460 -0.18 -20.67 15.97
CA LYS A 460 -0.06 -21.43 17.23
C LYS A 460 -1.25 -22.37 17.44
N LEU A 461 -2.47 -21.97 17.05
CA LEU A 461 -3.69 -22.77 17.17
C LEU A 461 -3.66 -24.02 16.27
N VAL A 462 -3.34 -23.87 14.98
CA VAL A 462 -3.37 -25.01 14.04
C VAL A 462 -2.33 -26.07 14.36
N LYS A 463 -1.27 -25.70 15.09
CA LYS A 463 -0.23 -26.60 15.59
C LYS A 463 -0.67 -27.44 16.79
N GLN A 464 -1.78 -27.10 17.45
CA GLN A 464 -2.30 -27.88 18.58
C GLN A 464 -3.03 -29.13 18.11
N ASN A 465 -2.74 -30.27 18.73
CA ASN A 465 -3.32 -31.57 18.32
C ASN A 465 -4.81 -31.69 18.67
N ASN A 466 -5.24 -31.05 19.76
CA ASN A 466 -6.64 -30.97 20.18
C ASN A 466 -7.49 -30.02 19.33
N VAL A 467 -6.89 -29.12 18.52
CA VAL A 467 -7.66 -28.24 17.64
C VAL A 467 -8.04 -28.98 16.36
N ALA A 468 -9.35 -29.11 16.15
CA ALA A 468 -9.94 -29.70 14.94
C ALA A 468 -9.98 -28.68 13.79
N ALA A 469 -10.43 -27.45 14.06
CA ALA A 469 -10.56 -26.41 13.06
C ALA A 469 -10.44 -25.00 13.65
N VAL A 470 -9.91 -24.08 12.85
CA VAL A 470 -9.88 -22.64 13.14
C VAL A 470 -10.67 -21.90 12.06
N TRP A 471 -11.85 -21.42 12.43
CA TRP A 471 -12.68 -20.55 11.60
C TRP A 471 -12.10 -19.14 11.65
N ALA A 472 -11.49 -18.70 10.55
CA ALA A 472 -10.82 -17.41 10.45
C ALA A 472 -11.75 -16.42 9.75
N ILE A 473 -12.28 -15.45 10.50
CA ILE A 473 -13.07 -14.36 9.90
C ILE A 473 -12.13 -13.39 9.19
N VAL A 474 -12.31 -13.26 7.88
CA VAL A 474 -11.55 -12.37 7.00
C VAL A 474 -12.52 -11.48 6.24
N ARG A 475 -12.22 -10.19 6.19
CA ARG A 475 -12.94 -9.24 5.33
C ARG A 475 -12.43 -9.39 3.90
N ALA A 476 -13.21 -9.99 3.02
CA ALA A 476 -12.92 -10.20 1.61
C ALA A 476 -14.22 -10.35 0.81
N SER A 477 -14.16 -10.21 -0.51
CA SER A 477 -15.34 -10.38 -1.37
C SER A 477 -15.59 -11.84 -1.74
N THR A 478 -14.55 -12.68 -1.70
CA THR A 478 -14.63 -14.12 -2.00
C THR A 478 -13.78 -14.95 -1.05
N ILE A 479 -14.14 -16.22 -0.84
CA ILE A 479 -13.37 -17.16 -0.01
C ILE A 479 -11.94 -17.37 -0.55
N THR A 480 -11.77 -17.35 -1.88
CA THR A 480 -10.45 -17.40 -2.52
C THR A 480 -9.58 -16.24 -2.06
N GLN A 481 -10.09 -15.00 -2.15
CA GLN A 481 -9.38 -13.82 -1.65
C GLN A 481 -9.11 -13.89 -0.15
N ALA A 482 -10.05 -14.39 0.66
CA ALA A 482 -9.81 -14.60 2.09
C ALA A 482 -8.64 -15.56 2.35
N THR A 483 -8.54 -16.62 1.55
CA THR A 483 -7.48 -17.63 1.62
C THR A 483 -6.13 -17.05 1.18
N GLU A 484 -6.12 -16.28 0.09
CA GLU A 484 -4.94 -15.56 -0.41
C GLU A 484 -4.43 -14.59 0.65
N ARG A 485 -5.30 -13.77 1.26
CA ARG A 485 -4.92 -12.83 2.32
C ARG A 485 -4.31 -13.51 3.54
N ILE A 486 -4.80 -14.69 3.94
CA ILE A 486 -4.18 -15.47 5.02
C ILE A 486 -2.80 -15.99 4.57
N SER A 487 -2.68 -16.47 3.34
CA SER A 487 -1.44 -17.00 2.78
C SER A 487 -0.36 -15.92 2.62
N GLU A 488 -0.74 -14.71 2.18
CA GLU A 488 0.09 -13.51 2.15
C GLU A 488 0.51 -13.08 3.55
N ALA A 489 -0.42 -13.09 4.52
CA ALA A 489 -0.10 -12.74 5.90
C ALA A 489 0.90 -13.71 6.55
N LEU A 490 0.84 -15.01 6.21
CA LEU A 490 1.83 -16.02 6.61
C LEU A 490 3.18 -15.79 5.95
N SER A 491 3.21 -15.70 4.62
CA SER A 491 4.44 -15.60 3.83
C SER A 491 5.20 -14.29 4.09
N SER A 492 4.51 -13.15 4.15
CA SER A 492 5.11 -11.84 4.49
C SER A 492 5.80 -11.81 5.85
N ARG A 493 5.43 -12.72 6.76
CA ARG A 493 6.02 -12.84 8.12
C ARG A 493 6.96 -14.04 8.26
N GLY A 494 7.25 -14.76 7.17
CA GLY A 494 8.09 -15.96 7.20
C GLY A 494 7.49 -17.11 8.03
N LEU A 495 6.17 -17.18 8.12
CA LEU A 495 5.46 -18.23 8.86
C LEU A 495 5.09 -19.37 7.92
N TYR A 496 5.59 -20.57 8.21
CA TYR A 496 5.34 -21.78 7.43
C TYR A 496 4.47 -22.78 8.20
N LEU A 497 3.48 -23.33 7.49
CA LEU A 497 2.56 -24.34 7.98
C LEU A 497 2.66 -25.61 7.13
N MET A 498 2.58 -26.77 7.77
CA MET A 498 2.43 -28.07 7.09
C MET A 498 1.03 -28.21 6.49
N GLU A 499 0.85 -29.06 5.47
CA GLU A 499 -0.45 -29.29 4.85
C GLU A 499 -1.55 -29.72 5.84
N LYS A 500 -1.19 -30.57 6.82
CA LYS A 500 -2.11 -30.97 7.90
C LYS A 500 -2.55 -29.81 8.81
N GLU A 501 -1.74 -28.76 8.91
CA GLU A 501 -2.04 -27.57 9.72
C GLU A 501 -2.88 -26.59 8.91
N LYS A 502 -2.54 -26.40 7.63
CA LYS A 502 -3.35 -25.60 6.69
C LYS A 502 -4.76 -26.15 6.55
N ALA A 503 -4.91 -27.47 6.51
CA ALA A 503 -6.22 -28.15 6.43
C ALA A 503 -7.16 -27.84 7.60
N LYS A 504 -6.64 -27.35 8.75
CA LYS A 504 -7.46 -26.90 9.88
C LYS A 504 -8.01 -25.49 9.71
N ILE A 505 -7.49 -24.70 8.78
CA ILE A 505 -7.90 -23.31 8.57
C ILE A 505 -9.16 -23.29 7.70
N ILE A 506 -10.23 -22.69 8.21
CA ILE A 506 -11.48 -22.49 7.48
C ILE A 506 -11.68 -20.98 7.31
N PRO A 507 -11.27 -20.39 6.17
CA PRO A 507 -11.50 -18.98 5.88
C PRO A 507 -13.00 -18.69 5.76
N PHE A 508 -13.45 -17.57 6.31
CA PHE A 508 -14.85 -17.17 6.27
C PHE A 508 -15.02 -15.67 6.02
N LEU A 509 -16.01 -15.30 5.20
CA LEU A 509 -16.36 -13.91 4.88
C LEU A 509 -17.30 -13.34 5.94
N GLY A 510 -16.76 -12.75 7.00
CA GLY A 510 -17.57 -12.25 8.11
C GLY A 510 -17.62 -10.74 8.25
N ASP A 511 -18.76 -10.25 8.73
CA ASP A 511 -19.01 -8.87 9.13
C ASP A 511 -19.51 -8.85 10.59
N LEU A 512 -18.65 -8.38 11.49
CA LEU A 512 -18.92 -8.41 12.93
C LEU A 512 -20.07 -7.48 13.34
N SER A 513 -20.42 -6.47 12.52
CA SER A 513 -21.54 -5.57 12.82
C SER A 513 -22.91 -6.25 12.72
N LYS A 514 -22.98 -7.38 12.03
CA LYS A 514 -24.21 -8.17 11.83
C LYS A 514 -24.39 -9.20 12.94
N PRO A 515 -25.62 -9.43 13.44
CA PRO A 515 -25.89 -10.42 14.48
C PRO A 515 -25.54 -11.86 14.11
N ASP A 516 -25.60 -12.20 12.82
CA ASP A 516 -25.21 -13.51 12.28
C ASP A 516 -23.74 -13.55 11.85
N LEU A 517 -22.97 -12.48 12.08
CA LEU A 517 -21.60 -12.27 11.61
C LEU A 517 -21.45 -12.34 10.07
N GLY A 518 -22.55 -12.28 9.32
CA GLY A 518 -22.58 -12.58 7.89
C GLY A 518 -22.41 -14.06 7.55
N LEU A 519 -22.55 -14.99 8.53
CA LEU A 519 -22.29 -16.42 8.35
C LEU A 519 -23.27 -17.15 7.40
N GLY A 520 -24.42 -16.57 7.10
CA GLY A 520 -25.52 -17.32 6.48
C GLY A 520 -26.02 -18.42 7.43
N GLU A 521 -27.26 -18.88 7.22
CA GLU A 521 -27.90 -19.76 8.20
C GLU A 521 -27.17 -21.11 8.35
N GLU A 522 -26.74 -21.73 7.24
CA GLU A 522 -26.08 -23.04 7.26
C GLU A 522 -24.75 -23.01 8.02
N SER A 523 -23.85 -22.09 7.67
CA SER A 523 -22.54 -21.98 8.35
C SER A 523 -22.70 -21.58 9.81
N LEU A 524 -23.67 -20.72 10.12
CA LEU A 524 -23.95 -20.31 11.48
C LEU A 524 -24.44 -21.49 12.34
N GLN A 525 -25.34 -22.33 11.82
CA GLN A 525 -25.80 -23.53 12.54
C GLN A 525 -24.68 -24.55 12.69
N LYS A 526 -23.89 -24.76 11.63
CA LYS A 526 -22.69 -25.62 11.68
C LYS A 526 -21.73 -25.12 12.77
N LEU A 527 -21.44 -23.83 12.81
CA LEU A 527 -20.56 -23.25 13.83
C LEU A 527 -21.15 -23.42 15.24
N LYS A 528 -22.43 -23.10 15.45
CA LYS A 528 -23.11 -23.26 16.75
C LYS A 528 -23.09 -24.69 17.29
N SER A 529 -23.06 -25.70 16.42
CA SER A 529 -23.06 -27.11 16.82
C SER A 529 -21.72 -27.61 17.40
N GLN A 530 -20.61 -26.93 17.10
CA GLN A 530 -19.26 -27.42 17.41
C GLN A 530 -18.32 -26.37 18.02
N LEU A 531 -18.69 -25.08 18.01
CA LEU A 531 -17.85 -23.99 18.49
C LEU A 531 -17.52 -24.16 19.98
N THR A 532 -16.24 -24.14 20.30
CA THR A 532 -15.75 -24.30 21.68
C THR A 532 -15.11 -23.04 22.23
N HIS A 533 -14.43 -22.26 21.37
CA HIS A 533 -13.66 -21.09 21.75
C HIS A 533 -13.82 -19.98 20.72
N VAL A 534 -13.89 -18.74 21.17
CA VAL A 534 -13.76 -17.55 20.35
C VAL A 534 -12.58 -16.74 20.86
N ILE A 535 -11.62 -16.44 19.98
CA ILE A 535 -10.53 -15.51 20.26
C ILE A 535 -10.76 -14.26 19.40
N HIS A 536 -11.15 -13.17 20.06
CA HIS A 536 -11.46 -11.91 19.41
C HIS A 536 -10.23 -10.98 19.42
N SER A 537 -9.50 -10.94 18.30
CA SER A 537 -8.32 -10.08 18.11
C SER A 537 -8.54 -8.93 17.11
N ALA A 538 -9.61 -8.97 16.31
CA ALA A 538 -9.92 -7.91 15.35
C ALA A 538 -10.32 -6.60 16.05
N TRP A 539 -9.55 -5.54 15.85
CA TRP A 539 -9.91 -4.18 16.27
C TRP A 539 -9.22 -3.16 15.37
N ALA A 540 -9.89 -2.06 15.02
CA ALA A 540 -9.22 -0.94 14.35
C ALA A 540 -8.34 -0.21 15.36
N VAL A 541 -7.08 0.05 15.01
CA VAL A 541 -6.19 0.85 15.84
C VAL A 541 -6.19 2.28 15.27
N ASN A 542 -7.06 3.12 15.81
CA ASN A 542 -7.16 4.53 15.42
C ASN A 542 -7.39 5.40 16.66
N PHE A 543 -6.41 6.26 16.97
CA PHE A 543 -6.42 7.06 18.20
C PHE A 543 -7.19 8.38 18.05
N ASN A 544 -7.57 8.75 16.81
CA ASN A 544 -8.20 10.03 16.48
C ASN A 544 -9.73 9.98 16.53
N LEU A 545 -10.31 8.78 16.53
CA LEU A 545 -11.75 8.56 16.64
C LEU A 545 -12.23 8.68 18.09
N GLY A 546 -13.45 9.18 18.30
CA GLY A 546 -14.15 9.12 19.58
C GLY A 546 -14.72 7.72 19.86
N VAL A 547 -15.09 7.43 21.12
CA VAL A 547 -15.52 6.07 21.50
C VAL A 547 -16.74 5.56 20.70
N LYS A 548 -17.67 6.45 20.35
CA LYS A 548 -18.90 6.11 19.61
C LYS A 548 -18.62 5.56 18.21
N SER A 549 -17.56 6.00 17.55
CA SER A 549 -17.17 5.50 16.21
C SER A 549 -16.76 4.03 16.23
N PHE A 550 -16.43 3.46 17.39
CA PHE A 550 -16.12 2.03 17.55
C PHE A 550 -17.37 1.17 17.81
N GLU A 551 -18.55 1.79 17.93
CA GLU A 551 -19.77 1.09 18.33
C GLU A 551 -20.14 -0.05 17.37
N ASP A 552 -20.40 0.27 16.10
CA ASP A 552 -21.04 -0.68 15.18
C ASP A 552 -20.16 -1.89 14.82
N GLN A 553 -18.88 -1.65 14.55
CA GLN A 553 -17.98 -2.71 14.06
C GLN A 553 -17.26 -3.46 15.17
N HIS A 554 -17.00 -2.81 16.31
CA HIS A 554 -16.14 -3.36 17.35
C HIS A 554 -16.89 -3.69 18.63
N ILE A 555 -17.57 -2.72 19.25
CA ILE A 555 -18.29 -2.93 20.51
C ILE A 555 -19.47 -3.88 20.30
N LYS A 556 -20.32 -3.57 19.33
CA LYS A 556 -21.41 -4.43 18.89
C LYS A 556 -20.90 -5.76 18.32
N GLY A 557 -19.74 -5.75 17.65
CA GLY A 557 -19.08 -6.96 17.18
C GLY A 557 -18.70 -7.94 18.30
N ALA A 558 -18.08 -7.43 19.36
CA ALA A 558 -17.77 -8.23 20.56
C ALA A 558 -19.05 -8.76 21.22
N TYR A 559 -20.09 -7.92 21.30
CA TYR A 559 -21.41 -8.33 21.79
C TYR A 559 -22.03 -9.46 20.94
N ASN A 560 -21.99 -9.36 19.61
CA ASN A 560 -22.50 -10.40 18.70
C ASN A 560 -21.72 -11.72 18.85
N LEU A 561 -20.40 -11.65 19.06
CA LEU A 561 -19.57 -12.84 19.31
C LEU A 561 -19.87 -13.50 20.66
N ILE A 562 -20.14 -12.70 21.70
CA ILE A 562 -20.61 -13.21 23.00
C ILE A 562 -21.97 -13.90 22.84
N GLN A 563 -22.90 -13.28 22.12
CA GLN A 563 -24.21 -13.88 21.83
C GLN A 563 -24.07 -15.18 21.03
N LEU A 564 -23.12 -15.25 20.08
CA LEU A 564 -22.79 -16.49 19.38
C LEU A 564 -22.33 -17.58 20.36
N CYS A 565 -21.41 -17.26 21.28
CA CYS A 565 -20.93 -18.20 22.30
C CYS A 565 -22.06 -18.78 23.14
N LEU A 566 -22.99 -17.93 23.58
CA LEU A 566 -24.14 -18.30 24.39
C LEU A 566 -25.16 -19.14 23.60
N SER A 567 -25.29 -18.89 22.29
CA SER A 567 -26.22 -19.60 21.40
C SER A 567 -25.69 -20.93 20.83
N THR A 568 -24.52 -21.39 21.28
CA THR A 568 -23.99 -22.71 20.93
C THR A 568 -24.91 -23.82 21.45
N ARG A 569 -24.93 -24.97 20.76
CA ARG A 569 -25.74 -26.14 21.11
C ARG A 569 -24.88 -27.24 21.73
N THR A 570 -23.94 -26.85 22.57
CA THR A 570 -23.04 -27.72 23.33
C THR A 570 -23.49 -27.80 24.80
N PRO A 571 -22.95 -28.73 25.62
CA PRO A 571 -23.32 -28.81 27.04
C PRO A 571 -22.98 -27.56 27.88
N LYS A 572 -22.03 -26.76 27.40
CA LYS A 572 -21.61 -25.47 27.98
C LYS A 572 -21.48 -24.45 26.85
N PRO A 573 -21.66 -23.15 27.12
CA PRO A 573 -21.42 -22.13 26.11
C PRO A 573 -19.94 -22.12 25.69
N ALA A 574 -19.66 -21.71 24.45
CA ALA A 574 -18.28 -21.50 24.03
C ALA A 574 -17.59 -20.45 24.90
N LYS A 575 -16.27 -20.63 25.10
CA LYS A 575 -15.46 -19.68 25.86
C LYS A 575 -15.10 -18.47 25.00
N PHE A 576 -15.09 -17.28 25.58
CA PHE A 576 -14.79 -16.03 24.85
C PHE A 576 -13.51 -15.35 25.38
N PHE A 577 -12.55 -15.07 24.51
CA PHE A 577 -11.29 -14.41 24.87
C PHE A 577 -11.14 -13.12 24.08
N PHE A 578 -11.16 -11.99 24.79
CA PHE A 578 -11.03 -10.68 24.19
C PHE A 578 -9.59 -10.19 24.29
N CYS A 579 -8.93 -10.00 23.14
CA CYS A 579 -7.65 -9.30 23.07
C CYS A 579 -7.89 -7.79 23.22
N SER A 580 -7.87 -7.35 24.48
CA SER A 580 -7.86 -5.93 24.84
C SER A 580 -6.44 -5.36 24.72
N SER A 581 -6.25 -4.14 25.22
CA SER A 581 -5.00 -3.40 25.15
C SER A 581 -4.75 -2.73 26.49
N VAL A 582 -3.48 -2.55 26.84
CA VAL A 582 -3.08 -1.74 28.00
C VAL A 582 -3.63 -0.31 27.93
N SER A 583 -3.93 0.20 26.73
CA SER A 583 -4.62 1.49 26.58
C SER A 583 -5.97 1.60 27.34
N SER A 584 -6.61 0.47 27.71
CA SER A 584 -7.83 0.48 28.52
C SER A 584 -7.62 0.91 29.97
N ALA A 585 -6.38 0.93 30.44
CA ALA A 585 -6.00 1.34 31.80
C ALA A 585 -4.82 2.34 31.81
N ALA A 586 -4.44 2.88 30.64
CA ALA A 586 -3.20 3.63 30.50
C ALA A 586 -3.19 5.02 31.17
N SER A 587 -4.33 5.50 31.67
CA SER A 587 -4.44 6.73 32.47
C SER A 587 -4.66 6.46 33.96
N THR A 588 -4.36 5.23 34.42
CA THR A 588 -4.26 4.92 35.85
C THR A 588 -3.17 5.80 36.50
N PRO A 589 -3.45 6.46 37.65
CA PRO A 589 -2.49 7.31 38.34
C PRO A 589 -1.13 6.65 38.59
N LEU A 590 -0.05 7.42 38.49
CA LEU A 590 1.34 6.92 38.59
C LEU A 590 1.69 6.31 39.96
N ASP A 591 1.02 6.75 41.02
CA ASP A 591 1.15 6.22 42.37
C ASP A 591 0.38 4.89 42.58
N GLN A 592 -0.37 4.45 41.57
CA GLN A 592 -1.15 3.22 41.59
C GLN A 592 -0.56 2.16 40.65
N ARG A 593 -0.91 0.90 40.89
CA ARG A 593 -0.60 -0.23 39.99
C ARG A 593 -1.82 -0.61 39.19
N VAL A 594 -1.61 -0.98 37.93
CA VAL A 594 -2.68 -1.58 37.12
C VAL A 594 -2.74 -3.07 37.45
N ARG A 595 -3.70 -3.43 38.31
CA ARG A 595 -3.91 -4.80 38.75
C ARG A 595 -4.41 -5.70 37.62
N GLU A 596 -4.24 -7.01 37.79
CA GLU A 596 -4.84 -8.07 36.96
C GLU A 596 -6.32 -8.25 37.28
N SER A 597 -7.05 -7.15 37.27
CA SER A 597 -8.47 -7.08 37.57
C SER A 597 -9.15 -6.06 36.67
N GLN A 598 -10.47 -5.98 36.79
CA GLN A 598 -11.27 -4.92 36.22
C GLN A 598 -10.69 -3.52 36.58
N VAL A 599 -10.59 -2.63 35.58
CA VAL A 599 -10.17 -1.23 35.82
C VAL A 599 -11.20 -0.56 36.72
N PRO A 600 -10.85 0.11 37.82
CA PRO A 600 -11.85 0.63 38.77
C PRO A 600 -12.77 1.72 38.19
N ARG A 601 -12.22 2.57 37.32
CA ARG A 601 -12.82 3.82 36.84
C ARG A 601 -12.70 3.94 35.33
N LEU A 602 -13.69 4.52 34.66
CA LEU A 602 -13.68 4.65 33.20
C LEU A 602 -12.66 5.69 32.73
N GLU A 603 -12.39 6.69 33.57
CA GLU A 603 -11.40 7.75 33.38
C GLU A 603 -9.96 7.23 33.35
N PHE A 604 -9.73 5.98 33.79
CA PHE A 604 -8.41 5.35 33.74
C PHE A 604 -8.08 4.78 32.37
N ALA A 605 -9.04 4.72 31.44
CA ALA A 605 -8.72 4.49 30.04
C ALA A 605 -7.90 5.66 29.48
N GLN A 606 -7.01 5.35 28.55
CA GLN A 606 -6.35 6.38 27.75
C GLN A 606 -7.42 7.28 27.10
N GLY A 607 -7.22 8.59 27.11
CA GLY A 607 -8.17 9.58 26.58
C GLY A 607 -8.47 9.50 25.06
N THR A 608 -8.04 8.43 24.38
CA THR A 608 -8.33 8.15 22.97
C THR A 608 -9.59 7.27 22.87
N GLY A 609 -10.37 7.38 21.78
CA GLY A 609 -11.53 6.51 21.58
C GLY A 609 -11.14 5.02 21.46
N TYR A 610 -9.93 4.71 21.00
CA TYR A 610 -9.38 3.36 21.04
C TYR A 610 -9.24 2.83 22.48
N GLY A 611 -8.59 3.57 23.39
CA GLY A 611 -8.47 3.16 24.80
C GLY A 611 -9.81 2.99 25.49
N ARG A 612 -10.72 3.96 25.28
CA ARG A 612 -12.07 3.94 25.83
C ARG A 612 -12.94 2.80 25.28
N SER A 613 -12.93 2.55 23.97
CA SER A 613 -13.71 1.46 23.36
C SER A 613 -13.27 0.08 23.83
N LYS A 614 -11.95 -0.12 24.03
CA LYS A 614 -11.41 -1.33 24.66
C LYS A 614 -11.98 -1.48 26.08
N LEU A 615 -11.93 -0.44 26.92
CA LEU A 615 -12.46 -0.51 28.29
C LEU A 615 -13.98 -0.76 28.34
N VAL A 616 -14.77 -0.12 27.47
CA VAL A 616 -16.21 -0.41 27.30
C VAL A 616 -16.44 -1.89 27.03
N THR A 617 -15.63 -2.47 26.16
CA THR A 617 -15.74 -3.89 25.80
C THR A 617 -15.30 -4.80 26.94
N GLU A 618 -14.27 -4.42 27.71
CA GLU A 618 -13.91 -5.17 28.94
C GLU A 618 -15.08 -5.23 29.93
N ARG A 619 -15.83 -4.12 30.07
CA ARG A 619 -17.03 -4.06 30.92
C ARG A 619 -18.15 -4.97 30.39
N ILE A 620 -18.39 -4.97 29.08
CA ILE A 620 -19.37 -5.85 28.43
C ILE A 620 -19.01 -7.33 28.65
N VAL A 621 -17.74 -7.71 28.48
CA VAL A 621 -17.26 -9.08 28.72
C VAL A 621 -17.47 -9.49 30.17
N HIS A 622 -17.13 -8.62 31.12
CA HIS A 622 -17.32 -8.86 32.55
C HIS A 622 -18.81 -9.01 32.92
N ASN A 623 -19.68 -8.17 32.36
CA ASN A 623 -21.12 -8.25 32.55
C ASN A 623 -21.69 -9.56 31.98
N ALA A 624 -21.21 -10.01 30.81
CA ALA A 624 -21.61 -11.29 30.22
C ALA A 624 -21.28 -12.46 31.15
N MET A 625 -20.06 -12.50 31.70
CA MET A 625 -19.67 -13.54 32.66
C MET A 625 -20.55 -13.56 33.90
N ARG A 626 -20.80 -12.38 34.51
CA ARG A 626 -21.58 -12.28 35.74
C ARG A 626 -23.06 -12.65 35.56
N THR A 627 -23.64 -12.35 34.39
CA THR A 627 -25.08 -12.50 34.15
C THR A 627 -25.48 -13.82 33.48
N THR A 628 -24.55 -14.51 32.83
CA THR A 628 -24.83 -15.76 32.10
C THR A 628 -24.07 -16.98 32.63
N GLY A 629 -23.03 -16.76 33.44
CA GLY A 629 -22.13 -17.84 33.88
C GLY A 629 -21.19 -18.38 32.79
N MET A 630 -21.17 -17.77 31.59
CA MET A 630 -20.19 -18.13 30.57
C MET A 630 -18.76 -17.86 31.04
N TYR A 631 -17.82 -18.66 30.55
CA TYR A 631 -16.41 -18.39 30.78
C TYR A 631 -15.87 -17.45 29.70
N ALA A 632 -15.49 -16.24 30.09
CA ALA A 632 -14.82 -15.29 29.21
C ALA A 632 -13.58 -14.66 29.86
N ARG A 633 -12.60 -14.19 29.10
CA ARG A 633 -11.43 -13.49 29.65
C ARG A 633 -11.04 -12.29 28.82
N VAL A 634 -10.64 -11.23 29.52
CA VAL A 634 -9.97 -10.07 28.95
C VAL A 634 -8.46 -10.31 29.01
N LEU A 635 -7.81 -10.11 27.87
CA LEU A 635 -6.38 -10.27 27.66
C LEU A 635 -5.81 -8.92 27.23
N ARG A 636 -5.28 -8.10 28.16
CA ARG A 636 -4.71 -6.78 27.85
C ARG A 636 -3.31 -6.95 27.28
N LEU A 637 -3.18 -6.84 25.96
CA LEU A 637 -1.88 -6.90 25.28
C LEU A 637 -1.13 -5.58 25.45
N GLY A 638 0.16 -5.67 25.81
CA GLY A 638 1.10 -4.55 25.86
C GLY A 638 1.63 -4.13 24.50
N GLN A 639 2.79 -3.47 24.50
CA GLN A 639 3.50 -3.14 23.27
C GLN A 639 4.02 -4.42 22.61
N ILE A 640 3.35 -4.81 21.53
CA ILE A 640 3.79 -5.91 20.68
C ILE A 640 5.00 -5.46 19.87
N ALA A 641 6.06 -6.25 19.92
CA ALA A 641 7.31 -6.07 19.21
C ALA A 641 7.49 -7.14 18.13
N GLY A 642 8.60 -7.06 17.37
CA GLY A 642 8.95 -8.05 16.37
C GLY A 642 9.02 -9.48 16.91
N ASP A 643 8.85 -10.46 16.03
CA ASP A 643 8.86 -11.86 16.44
C ASP A 643 10.25 -12.30 16.94
N SER A 644 10.27 -13.24 17.90
CA SER A 644 11.51 -13.71 18.50
C SER A 644 12.39 -14.52 17.53
N GLY A 645 11.82 -15.02 16.43
CA GLY A 645 12.48 -15.82 15.40
C GLY A 645 13.30 -14.98 14.44
N HIS A 646 12.63 -14.13 13.66
CA HIS A 646 13.19 -13.33 12.57
C HIS A 646 13.40 -11.85 12.92
N GLY A 647 12.72 -11.36 13.95
CA GLY A 647 12.77 -9.96 14.36
C GLY A 647 11.92 -9.02 13.51
N ASN A 648 10.93 -9.57 12.78
CA ASN A 648 10.08 -8.79 11.88
C ASN A 648 9.14 -7.89 12.69
N TRP A 649 9.51 -6.62 12.81
CA TRP A 649 8.70 -5.57 13.42
C TRP A 649 8.37 -4.51 12.37
N ASN A 650 7.09 -4.19 12.19
CA ASN A 650 6.63 -3.20 11.22
C ASN A 650 7.41 -1.88 11.28
N THR A 651 8.09 -1.53 10.19
CA THR A 651 8.93 -0.33 10.04
C THR A 651 8.15 0.97 10.06
N THR A 652 6.83 0.93 9.83
CA THR A 652 5.99 2.12 9.83
C THR A 652 5.47 2.50 11.21
N GLU A 653 5.72 1.70 12.24
CA GLU A 653 5.30 1.99 13.61
C GLU A 653 6.15 3.09 14.24
N ALA A 654 5.58 3.85 15.17
CA ALA A 654 6.23 5.00 15.79
C ALA A 654 7.58 4.68 16.45
N ILE A 655 7.73 3.48 17.05
CA ILE A 655 9.00 3.05 17.66
C ILE A 655 10.05 2.77 16.59
N ALA A 656 9.68 2.05 15.52
CA ALA A 656 10.60 1.75 14.42
C ALA A 656 11.04 3.04 13.70
N LEU A 657 10.10 3.95 13.41
CA LEU A 657 10.38 5.26 12.83
C LEU A 657 11.23 6.14 13.76
N MET A 658 10.97 6.11 15.07
CA MET A 658 11.85 6.80 16.03
C MET A 658 13.27 6.23 15.94
N ILE A 659 13.45 4.92 16.01
CA ILE A 659 14.78 4.29 15.93
C ILE A 659 15.46 4.58 14.58
N GLN A 660 14.69 4.64 13.48
CA GLN A 660 15.20 4.98 12.14
C GLN A 660 15.82 6.39 12.09
N THR A 661 15.46 7.30 12.99
CA THR A 661 16.12 8.63 13.08
C THR A 661 17.61 8.55 13.41
N ALA A 662 18.07 7.45 14.00
CA ALA A 662 19.51 7.15 14.12
C ALA A 662 20.20 7.08 12.76
N THR A 663 19.49 6.66 11.71
CA THR A 663 20.03 6.52 10.36
C THR A 663 19.83 7.77 9.51
N THR A 664 18.67 8.43 9.62
CA THR A 664 18.27 9.56 8.75
C THR A 664 18.79 10.91 9.22
N ILE A 665 18.70 11.20 10.53
CA ILE A 665 19.16 12.48 11.13
C ILE A 665 20.31 12.30 12.12
N LYS A 666 20.83 11.07 12.24
CA LYS A 666 21.96 10.69 13.12
C LYS A 666 21.74 11.04 14.58
N ALA A 667 20.50 11.03 15.06
CA ALA A 667 20.18 11.40 16.44
C ALA A 667 18.99 10.59 16.98
N LEU A 668 19.04 10.24 18.27
CA LEU A 668 17.92 9.67 19.03
C LEU A 668 17.65 10.50 20.30
N PRO A 669 16.39 10.64 20.73
CA PRO A 669 16.05 11.40 21.90
C PRO A 669 16.38 10.60 23.17
N THR A 670 16.95 11.26 24.16
CA THR A 670 17.00 10.73 25.52
C THR A 670 15.62 10.85 26.17
N HIS A 671 15.18 9.80 26.87
CA HIS A 671 13.85 9.77 27.48
C HIS A 671 13.79 8.90 28.75
N ASN A 672 13.06 9.37 29.76
CA ASN A 672 12.82 8.68 31.03
C ASN A 672 11.50 7.88 30.95
N GLU A 673 11.54 6.78 30.19
CA GLU A 673 10.41 5.86 29.98
C GLU A 673 10.87 4.42 30.18
N GLU A 674 10.03 3.64 30.87
CA GLU A 674 10.19 2.21 31.01
C GLU A 674 9.37 1.49 29.95
N LEU A 675 10.03 0.59 29.22
CA LEU A 675 9.47 -0.12 28.08
C LEU A 675 9.30 -1.60 28.41
N SER A 676 8.16 -2.14 28.00
CA SER A 676 7.80 -3.55 28.18
C SER A 676 7.43 -4.15 26.82
N TRP A 677 8.44 -4.36 25.98
CA TRP A 677 8.26 -4.91 24.63
C TRP A 677 8.05 -6.43 24.69
N LEU A 678 6.98 -6.89 24.05
CA LEU A 678 6.59 -8.30 24.01
C LEU A 678 6.68 -8.83 22.57
N PRO A 679 7.60 -9.78 22.26
CA PRO A 679 7.64 -10.41 20.94
C PRO A 679 6.30 -11.02 20.55
N VAL A 680 5.82 -10.74 19.34
CA VAL A 680 4.45 -11.09 18.90
C VAL A 680 4.15 -12.58 18.95
N ASP A 681 5.13 -13.44 18.63
CA ASP A 681 5.01 -14.89 18.62
C ASP A 681 4.91 -15.48 20.04
N LEU A 682 5.59 -14.85 21.01
CA LEU A 682 5.44 -15.18 22.43
C LEU A 682 4.10 -14.69 22.96
N GLY A 683 3.70 -13.46 22.64
CA GLY A 683 2.37 -12.92 22.97
C GLY A 683 1.24 -13.80 22.46
N ALA A 684 1.33 -14.28 21.21
CA ALA A 684 0.38 -15.23 20.65
C ALA A 684 0.37 -16.58 21.39
N SER A 685 1.54 -17.08 21.82
CA SER A 685 1.62 -18.33 22.59
C SER A 685 0.96 -18.17 23.96
N ILE A 686 1.17 -17.03 24.64
CA ILE A 686 0.52 -16.69 25.91
C ILE A 686 -1.01 -16.63 25.74
N VAL A 687 -1.52 -16.01 24.67
CA VAL A 687 -2.97 -15.98 24.39
C VAL A 687 -3.54 -17.40 24.24
N VAL A 688 -2.85 -18.30 23.52
CA VAL A 688 -3.30 -19.69 23.34
C VAL A 688 -3.22 -20.49 24.65
N GLU A 689 -2.20 -20.27 25.48
CA GLU A 689 -2.09 -20.87 26.83
C GLU A 689 -3.25 -20.42 27.75
N LEU A 690 -3.48 -19.11 27.85
CA LEU A 690 -4.53 -18.54 28.69
C LEU A 690 -5.95 -18.86 28.18
N SER A 691 -6.09 -19.20 26.89
CA SER A 691 -7.37 -19.60 26.30
C SER A 691 -7.86 -21.00 26.73
N GLY A 692 -6.99 -21.79 27.36
CA GLY A 692 -7.32 -23.16 27.73
C GLY A 692 -7.04 -24.19 26.64
N ILE A 693 -6.51 -23.76 25.48
CA ILE A 693 -6.31 -24.61 24.30
C ILE A 693 -4.97 -25.34 24.37
N ALA A 694 -3.88 -24.64 24.70
CA ALA A 694 -2.57 -25.28 24.87
C ALA A 694 -2.41 -25.98 26.23
N GLN A 695 -3.24 -25.62 27.21
CA GLN A 695 -3.23 -26.19 28.56
C GLN A 695 -4.60 -26.01 29.22
N PRO A 696 -5.05 -26.92 30.11
CA PRO A 696 -6.34 -26.77 30.78
C PRO A 696 -6.40 -25.54 31.70
N ILE A 697 -7.57 -24.93 31.80
CA ILE A 697 -7.85 -23.85 32.76
C ILE A 697 -8.12 -24.45 34.13
N THR A 698 -7.43 -23.96 35.16
CA THR A 698 -7.61 -24.47 36.53
C THR A 698 -8.99 -24.14 37.10
N GLU A 699 -9.51 -24.96 38.01
CA GLU A 699 -10.82 -24.74 38.63
C GLU A 699 -10.92 -23.41 39.38
N THR A 700 -9.83 -22.99 40.03
CA THR A 700 -9.74 -21.68 40.69
C THR A 700 -9.94 -20.57 39.69
N ARG A 701 -9.31 -20.67 38.50
CA ARG A 701 -9.48 -19.67 37.45
C ARG A 701 -10.87 -19.72 36.87
N LEU A 702 -11.48 -20.89 36.65
CA LEU A 702 -12.86 -21.00 36.16
C LEU A 702 -13.89 -20.21 37.00
N LYS A 703 -13.64 -20.02 38.30
CA LYS A 703 -14.54 -19.32 39.23
C LYS A 703 -14.21 -17.84 39.44
N ASP A 704 -13.08 -17.36 38.92
CA ASP A 704 -12.58 -16.00 39.14
C ASP A 704 -13.13 -15.05 38.06
N ASN A 705 -14.24 -14.39 38.35
CA ASN A 705 -14.92 -13.52 37.37
C ASN A 705 -14.28 -12.14 37.21
N ASP A 706 -13.41 -11.73 38.12
CA ASP A 706 -12.81 -10.39 38.13
C ASP A 706 -11.41 -10.38 37.50
N LEU A 707 -10.81 -11.54 37.27
CA LEU A 707 -9.49 -11.70 36.68
C LEU A 707 -9.41 -11.16 35.24
N VAL A 708 -8.46 -10.26 35.05
CA VAL A 708 -8.02 -9.76 33.74
C VAL A 708 -6.53 -10.01 33.61
N TYR A 709 -6.10 -10.60 32.50
CA TYR A 709 -4.67 -10.86 32.29
C TYR A 709 -3.99 -9.64 31.66
N ASN A 710 -2.89 -9.19 32.25
CA ASN A 710 -2.02 -8.17 31.68
C ASN A 710 -0.86 -8.88 30.97
N ILE A 711 -0.94 -8.96 29.64
CA ILE A 711 0.03 -9.66 28.80
C ILE A 711 1.05 -8.64 28.31
N GLN A 712 2.05 -8.38 29.13
CA GLN A 712 3.20 -7.50 28.85
C GLN A 712 4.48 -8.17 29.31
N ASN A 713 5.63 -7.78 28.77
CA ASN A 713 6.89 -8.29 29.28
C ASN A 713 7.09 -7.94 30.77
N PRO A 714 7.20 -8.92 31.69
CA PRO A 714 7.43 -8.62 33.11
C PRO A 714 8.71 -7.85 33.37
N LYS A 715 9.71 -8.01 32.47
CA LYS A 715 10.94 -7.23 32.47
C LYS A 715 10.70 -5.91 31.76
N VAL A 716 11.13 -4.83 32.42
CA VAL A 716 11.07 -3.47 31.91
C VAL A 716 12.46 -2.97 31.60
N TYR A 717 12.59 -2.19 30.54
CA TYR A 717 13.85 -1.63 30.05
C TYR A 717 13.72 -0.12 29.98
N HIS A 718 14.66 0.60 30.56
CA HIS A 718 14.70 2.04 30.45
C HIS A 718 15.18 2.46 29.06
N TRP A 719 14.47 3.37 28.40
CA TRP A 719 14.82 3.83 27.05
C TRP A 719 16.28 4.33 26.94
N THR A 720 16.65 5.38 27.69
CA THR A 720 18.02 5.92 27.63
C THR A 720 19.09 4.96 28.17
N ARG A 721 18.85 4.31 29.33
CA ARG A 721 19.88 3.58 30.06
C ARG A 721 20.12 2.17 29.53
N ASP A 722 19.09 1.53 28.96
CA ASP A 722 19.17 0.14 28.52
C ASP A 722 19.05 0.01 27.00
N ILE A 723 18.03 0.64 26.40
CA ILE A 723 17.73 0.48 24.96
C ILE A 723 18.74 1.23 24.08
N LEU A 724 19.05 2.51 24.33
CA LEU A 724 20.01 3.23 23.49
C LEU A 724 21.39 2.54 23.43
N PRO A 725 21.99 2.08 24.56
CA PRO A 725 23.21 1.27 24.50
C PRO A 725 23.05 -0.04 23.73
N ALA A 726 21.89 -0.70 23.82
CA ALA A 726 21.61 -1.92 23.05
C ALA A 726 21.53 -1.64 21.54
N LEU A 727 20.94 -0.51 21.12
CA LEU A 727 20.91 -0.07 19.73
C LEU A 727 22.33 0.23 19.20
N ARG A 728 23.19 0.87 20.01
CA ARG A 728 24.61 1.08 19.65
C ARG A 728 25.33 -0.25 19.47
N ARG A 729 25.19 -1.20 20.41
CA ARG A 729 25.77 -2.55 20.30
C ARG A 729 25.26 -3.34 19.09
N ALA A 730 24.08 -3.00 18.59
CA ALA A 730 23.51 -3.60 17.39
C ALA A 730 24.05 -2.99 16.08
N GLY A 731 24.94 -1.97 16.15
CA GLY A 731 25.61 -1.36 15.00
C GLY A 731 25.02 -0.03 14.53
N LEU A 732 24.06 0.56 15.26
CA LEU A 732 23.54 1.89 14.94
C LEU A 732 24.46 2.98 15.52
N THR A 733 24.71 4.02 14.72
CA THR A 733 25.50 5.20 15.11
C THR A 733 24.61 6.43 15.16
N PHE A 734 24.54 7.10 16.32
CA PHE A 734 23.71 8.27 16.55
C PHE A 734 24.20 9.11 17.74
N ASP A 735 23.81 10.38 17.75
CA ASP A 735 23.91 11.28 18.89
C ASP A 735 22.72 11.07 19.85
N GLU A 736 22.99 11.14 21.15
CA GLU A 736 21.95 11.22 22.19
C GLU A 736 21.66 12.68 22.47
N VAL A 737 20.42 13.11 22.20
CA VAL A 737 20.03 14.52 22.30
C VAL A 737 18.79 14.69 23.18
N LEU A 738 18.50 15.92 23.61
CA LEU A 738 17.25 16.20 24.31
C LEU A 738 16.05 16.04 23.36
N PRO A 739 14.86 15.63 23.84
CA PRO A 739 13.68 15.47 23.00
C PRO A 739 13.32 16.68 22.13
N ARG A 740 13.46 17.90 22.68
CA ARG A 740 13.22 19.14 21.94
C ARG A 740 14.20 19.32 20.78
N GLU A 741 15.48 19.07 21.04
CA GLU A 741 16.52 19.14 20.02
C GLU A 741 16.31 18.07 18.95
N TRP A 742 15.93 16.85 19.34
CA TRP A 742 15.60 15.77 18.41
C TRP A 742 14.48 16.15 17.43
N VAL A 743 13.38 16.70 17.94
CA VAL A 743 12.27 17.20 17.10
C VAL A 743 12.71 18.34 16.18
N GLN A 744 13.57 19.25 16.66
CA GLN A 744 14.14 20.31 15.84
C GLN A 744 15.03 19.75 14.72
N ARG A 745 15.90 18.78 15.01
CA ARG A 745 16.72 18.10 14.00
C ARG A 745 15.85 17.36 12.98
N LEU A 746 14.76 16.73 13.41
CA LEU A 746 13.80 16.08 12.51
C LEU A 746 13.09 17.08 11.58
N ARG A 747 12.69 18.25 12.10
CA ARG A 747 12.09 19.35 11.30
C ARG A 747 13.07 20.01 10.35
N ALA A 748 14.35 20.11 10.73
CA ALA A 748 15.39 20.71 9.91
C ALA A 748 16.01 19.73 8.89
N GLY A 749 15.83 18.41 9.10
CA GLY A 749 16.32 17.36 8.23
C GLY A 749 15.56 17.28 6.90
N ASP A 750 15.93 16.29 6.09
CA ASP A 750 15.25 16.01 4.82
C ASP A 750 13.75 15.78 5.05
N GLN A 751 12.90 16.56 4.38
CA GLN A 751 11.44 16.48 4.52
C GLN A 751 10.81 15.51 3.51
N ASN A 752 11.60 14.84 2.67
CA ASN A 752 11.12 13.80 1.78
C ASN A 752 10.83 12.50 2.58
N PRO A 753 9.58 12.01 2.61
CA PRO A 753 9.21 10.81 3.38
C PRO A 753 9.77 9.49 2.84
N GLU A 754 10.41 9.48 1.67
CA GLU A 754 11.10 8.29 1.13
C GLU A 754 12.51 8.15 1.69
N SER A 755 13.28 9.24 1.73
CA SER A 755 14.64 9.29 2.28
C SER A 755 14.66 9.51 3.80
N ASN A 756 13.63 10.15 4.35
CA ASN A 756 13.43 10.32 5.79
C ASN A 756 11.99 9.96 6.21
N PRO A 757 11.62 8.66 6.20
CA PRO A 757 10.29 8.22 6.62
C PRO A 757 9.80 8.71 7.99
N PRO A 758 10.66 8.89 9.01
CA PRO A 758 10.24 9.43 10.31
C PRO A 758 9.56 10.81 10.26
N VAL A 759 9.80 11.60 9.19
CA VAL A 759 9.19 12.93 9.04
C VAL A 759 7.66 12.87 9.01
N LYS A 760 7.08 11.73 8.60
CA LYS A 760 5.62 11.48 8.60
C LYS A 760 4.99 11.64 9.98
N LEU A 761 5.76 11.44 11.05
CA LEU A 761 5.30 11.53 12.45
C LEU A 761 5.89 12.72 13.20
N THR A 762 6.42 13.74 12.50
CA THR A 762 7.06 14.90 13.13
C THR A 762 6.17 15.59 14.15
N GLU A 763 4.91 15.89 13.80
CA GLU A 763 4.00 16.57 14.72
C GLU A 763 3.53 15.65 15.86
N PHE A 764 3.30 14.37 15.59
CA PHE A 764 3.05 13.37 16.65
C PHE A 764 4.20 13.32 17.66
N PHE A 765 5.45 13.32 17.18
CA PHE A 765 6.63 13.35 18.03
C PHE A 765 6.79 14.69 18.75
N ALA A 766 6.47 15.81 18.11
CA ALA A 766 6.51 17.13 18.72
C ALA A 766 5.49 17.26 19.87
N GLU A 767 4.27 16.79 19.67
CA GLU A 767 3.23 16.77 20.71
C GLU A 767 3.61 15.87 21.88
N ARG A 768 4.10 14.67 21.59
CA ARG A 768 4.42 13.66 22.60
C ARG A 768 5.70 14.00 23.38
N TYR A 769 6.72 14.54 22.72
CA TYR A 769 8.07 14.69 23.26
C TYR A 769 8.59 16.13 23.31
N GLY A 770 8.05 17.05 22.50
CA GLY A 770 8.53 18.44 22.39
C GLY A 770 8.20 19.32 23.60
N ASN A 771 7.12 19.04 24.33
CA ASN A 771 6.68 19.85 25.47
C ASN A 771 7.08 19.27 26.84
N VAL A 772 7.91 18.22 26.88
CA VAL A 772 8.31 17.55 28.13
C VAL A 772 9.28 18.44 28.91
N VAL A 773 9.00 18.68 30.20
CA VAL A 773 9.92 19.33 31.15
C VAL A 773 11.10 18.39 31.38
N GLU A 774 12.32 18.94 31.38
CA GLU A 774 13.55 18.19 31.59
C GLU A 774 13.44 17.26 32.83
N ASN A 775 13.65 15.96 32.65
CA ASN A 775 13.55 14.90 33.67
C ASN A 775 12.15 14.58 34.24
N ALA A 776 11.06 15.18 33.75
CA ALA A 776 9.72 14.74 34.16
C ALA A 776 9.41 13.36 33.56
N PRO A 777 8.93 12.38 34.37
CA PRO A 777 8.41 11.13 33.81
C PRO A 777 7.24 11.48 32.88
N MET A 778 7.25 10.93 31.66
CA MET A 778 6.10 11.09 30.77
C MET A 778 4.86 10.48 31.43
N LYS A 779 3.68 11.01 31.10
CA LYS A 779 2.37 10.48 31.52
C LYS A 779 2.19 9.03 31.01
N SER A 780 2.82 8.09 31.69
CA SER A 780 2.61 6.66 31.54
C SER A 780 1.59 6.21 32.58
N ALA A 781 0.94 5.09 32.32
CA ALA A 781 0.09 4.47 33.33
C ALA A 781 0.93 4.02 34.52
N GLY A 782 0.28 3.84 35.67
CA GLY A 782 0.81 3.01 36.74
C GLY A 782 1.35 1.66 36.23
N ARG A 783 2.39 1.12 36.89
CA ARG A 783 3.02 -0.16 36.50
C ARG A 783 1.97 -1.28 36.50
N TYR A 784 1.94 -2.09 35.43
CA TYR A 784 1.03 -3.23 35.33
C TYR A 784 1.56 -4.43 36.11
N ASP A 785 0.70 -5.02 36.92
CA ASP A 785 0.99 -6.29 37.57
C ASP A 785 0.80 -7.42 36.54
N THR A 786 1.71 -8.40 36.54
CA THR A 786 1.69 -9.55 35.63
C THR A 786 1.82 -10.88 36.37
N MET A 787 1.71 -10.86 37.70
CA MET A 787 2.00 -12.02 38.56
C MET A 787 1.12 -13.22 38.24
N GLN A 788 -0.17 -12.99 37.98
CA GLN A 788 -1.11 -14.06 37.70
C GLN A 788 -1.00 -14.57 36.28
N THR A 789 -0.73 -13.68 35.33
CA THR A 789 -0.37 -14.02 33.96
C THR A 789 0.88 -14.91 33.94
N CYS A 790 1.93 -14.59 34.71
CA CYS A 790 3.14 -15.42 34.84
C CYS A 790 2.84 -16.81 35.43
N LYS A 791 1.95 -16.90 36.42
CA LYS A 791 1.56 -18.18 37.03
C LYS A 791 0.78 -19.07 36.06
N ASP A 792 -0.06 -18.46 35.23
CA ASP A 792 -0.96 -19.17 34.33
C ASP A 792 -0.39 -19.30 32.89
N SER A 793 0.83 -18.83 32.63
CA SER A 793 1.50 -18.97 31.34
C SER A 793 2.98 -19.25 31.51
N ALA A 794 3.40 -20.44 31.09
CA ALA A 794 4.81 -20.81 31.09
C ALA A 794 5.62 -19.93 30.14
N THR A 795 5.05 -19.58 28.97
CA THR A 795 5.70 -18.67 28.02
C THR A 795 5.96 -17.30 28.63
N MET A 796 5.03 -16.77 29.44
CA MET A 796 5.19 -15.46 30.09
C MET A 796 6.39 -15.42 31.05
N THR A 797 6.59 -16.50 31.81
CA THR A 797 7.74 -16.63 32.73
C THR A 797 9.06 -16.88 31.98
N ALA A 798 8.98 -17.50 30.81
CA ALA A 798 10.14 -17.85 29.97
C ALA A 798 10.50 -16.80 28.90
N ILE A 799 9.91 -15.59 28.96
CA ILE A 799 10.27 -14.51 28.01
C ILE A 799 11.77 -14.22 28.15
N PRO A 800 12.58 -14.39 27.08
CA PRO A 800 14.00 -14.12 27.13
C PRO A 800 14.25 -12.64 27.37
N ASP A 801 15.37 -12.32 28.03
CA ASP A 801 15.79 -10.93 28.17
C ASP A 801 16.02 -10.31 26.79
N LEU A 802 15.37 -9.19 26.47
CA LEU A 802 15.43 -8.63 25.11
C LEU A 802 16.83 -8.19 24.70
N ILE A 803 17.64 -7.75 25.67
CA ILE A 803 18.98 -7.24 25.41
C ILE A 803 19.99 -8.38 25.45
N GLU A 804 20.01 -9.16 26.53
CA GLU A 804 21.01 -10.23 26.72
C GLU A 804 20.83 -11.38 25.72
N SER A 805 19.59 -11.68 25.30
CA SER A 805 19.33 -12.70 24.26
C SER A 805 19.62 -12.22 22.84
N GLY A 806 19.96 -10.93 22.65
CA GLY A 806 20.20 -10.34 21.34
C GLY A 806 18.94 -10.05 20.51
N LEU A 807 17.74 -10.08 21.10
CA LEU A 807 16.51 -9.77 20.39
C LEU A 807 16.45 -8.32 19.89
N VAL A 808 16.91 -7.35 20.69
CA VAL A 808 17.02 -5.95 20.23
C VAL A 808 17.91 -5.86 18.99
N ALA A 809 19.07 -6.54 19.00
CA ALA A 809 19.96 -6.57 17.85
C ALA A 809 19.32 -7.27 16.64
N LYS A 810 18.47 -8.27 16.86
CA LYS A 810 17.71 -8.93 15.79
C LYS A 810 16.68 -7.99 15.16
N PHE A 811 15.94 -7.22 15.95
CA PHE A 811 15.01 -6.20 15.45
C PHE A 811 15.75 -5.16 14.61
N VAL A 812 16.88 -4.65 15.10
CA VAL A 812 17.72 -3.70 14.38
C VAL A 812 18.23 -4.28 13.05
N LYS A 813 18.67 -5.54 13.02
CA LYS A 813 19.12 -6.20 11.78
C LYS A 813 17.98 -6.36 10.76
N ALA A 814 16.79 -6.75 11.22
CA ALA A 814 15.62 -6.85 10.35
C ALA A 814 15.24 -5.49 9.74
N TRP A 815 15.20 -4.46 10.58
CA TRP A 815 14.97 -3.08 10.15
C TRP A 815 16.04 -2.55 9.21
N ALA A 816 17.33 -2.73 9.53
CA ALA A 816 18.43 -2.26 8.69
C ALA A 816 18.38 -2.86 7.29
N LYS A 817 18.03 -4.15 7.17
CA LYS A 817 17.81 -4.82 5.88
C LYS A 817 16.67 -4.16 5.08
N GLU A 818 15.57 -3.82 5.73
CA GLU A 818 14.41 -3.17 5.08
C GLU A 818 14.69 -1.70 4.74
N TRP A 819 15.46 -1.01 5.56
CA TRP A 819 15.89 0.38 5.35
C TRP A 819 17.03 0.52 4.34
N GLY A 820 17.69 -0.58 3.96
CA GLY A 820 18.86 -0.56 3.08
C GLY A 820 20.09 0.10 3.71
N VAL A 821 20.27 -0.05 5.03
CA VAL A 821 21.35 0.59 5.80
C VAL A 821 22.35 -0.46 6.28
N GLU A 822 23.64 -0.19 6.13
CA GLU A 822 24.71 -1.01 6.72
C GLU A 822 24.91 -0.66 8.19
N LEU A 823 25.02 -1.70 9.02
CA LEU A 823 25.33 -1.59 10.45
C LEU A 823 26.85 -1.65 10.64
N VAL A 824 27.36 -0.85 11.59
CA VAL A 824 28.80 -0.75 11.91
C VAL A 824 29.30 -1.94 12.72
#